data_AF-J3M138-F1
#
_entry.id   AF-J3M138-F1
#
_cell.length_a   1.000
_cell.length_b   1.000
_cell.length_c   1.000
_cell.angle_alpha   90.00
_cell.angle_beta   90.00
_cell.angle_gamma   90.00
#
_symmetry.space_group_name_H-M   'P 1'
#
loop_
_entity.id
_entity.type
_entity.pdbx_description
1 polymer ?
#
loop_
_entity_poly.entity_id
_entity_poly.type
_entity_poly.pdbx_seq_one_letter_code
_entity_poly.pdbx_strand_id
1 'polypeptide(L)'
;MVAAAAASGAWLTRAAMALVMGGLLVASAKAGDVDMVFLKSAVSKGAVCLDGSPPVYHFSPGSGPGANNWLVHMEGGGWCRNSQECSVRKGNFRGSSKFMRPLSFSGILGGSQKYNPDFYNWNRVKIRYCDGSSFTGDVETVETLCRRFEINHTFAMQSTNLHYRGARVWNAIIEELLSMGMSKAQNALLSGCSAGGLSAILHCDKFRDMLPATAKVKCFSDAGYFIDGKDITGNNFVRTFYKEIVNLHESAKNLPVSCTSKMSPDMCFFPQNVVPTLRTPLFILNAAYDSWQIKNVLAPSAADKKKTWAQCKLDIKSCSSSQLTILQNFRAEFLAALPKPGQSPPTMSMFIDSCHAHCQSGSQDTWLEEDSPKVEKTQIGRAVGDWFYDRETAVTPKPEFGRTNTPPVAPPVLPRPPPTLLCNALLIAYVSRALPEEALRLYALLNHAARPPVRSDHYTYSSALTACSRSRRLRLGRSVHAHLLRRARSLPDTAVLRNSLLNLYASCVRYRDARVDVVRRLFDTMPKRNVVSWNTLFGWYVKTRRPQETLELFVRMLEDGFRPTPVSFVNTFPATVAADPSWPFLLYGLLVKHGIEYINDLFVVSSAIDMFSEFGDVQSARRVFDHAAKKNTEVWNTMITGYVQNGHFSEAIDLFSQILGSREVPLDVVTFLSALTAASQSQDVSLGQQLHSYLIKGMHRTLPVILGNALVVMYSRCGNVQTAFDLFDRLPEKDIVTWNTMVTAFVQNDFDLEGLLLVYEMQKSGFAADSVTLTAVLSAASNTGDLQIGKQSHGYLIRHGIEGEGLESYLIDMYAKSGRVEMAQRVFDSFKNAKRDEVTWNAMIAGYTQSGQPEKALLVFRAMLEAGLEPTSVTIASVLPACDPVGGCAGKQIHCFAVRHCLDTNVFVGTALIDMYSKCGEITIAENVFAGMTGKSTVTYTTMISGLGQHGFGENALALFNSMLAEGLKPDAVTFLSVISACNYSGLVDEGLALYRSMDAFGLSATPQHHCCVADLLAKAGRVEEAYEFIERLGEEGNFVAIWGALLVSCRAQGKQELAKLVTEKLLDIEKQYGHAGYNVLLSQVLAAESNWSSADSLRKEMKARGLKKEAGSSWIKIQNTASQHRFIEKKQNYLENEHIFSILNGDTGSMDGVI
;
A
#
# COMPACT_ATOMS: atom_id res chain seq x y z
N MET A 1 24.08 44.91 28.95
CA MET A 1 23.23 45.74 28.05
C MET A 1 23.61 45.71 26.56
N VAL A 2 24.42 44.76 26.06
CA VAL A 2 24.58 44.57 24.58
C VAL A 2 24.32 43.13 24.13
N ALA A 3 24.18 42.16 25.04
CA ALA A 3 23.79 40.78 24.70
C ALA A 3 22.26 40.53 24.68
N ALA A 4 21.45 41.44 25.24
CA ALA A 4 19.99 41.29 25.34
C ALA A 4 19.21 41.77 24.09
N ALA A 5 19.89 42.37 23.10
CA ALA A 5 19.26 42.88 21.88
C ALA A 5 19.24 41.87 20.72
N ALA A 6 19.96 40.75 20.82
CA ALA A 6 20.03 39.73 19.77
C ALA A 6 18.95 38.64 19.89
N ALA A 7 18.40 38.41 21.09
CA ALA A 7 17.38 37.39 21.33
C ALA A 7 15.94 37.85 21.03
N SER A 8 15.68 39.16 21.08
CA SER A 8 14.36 39.75 20.78
C SER A 8 14.08 39.91 19.27
N GLY A 9 15.12 39.94 18.43
CA GLY A 9 15.00 39.94 16.97
C GLY A 9 14.56 38.59 16.38
N ALA A 10 14.94 37.47 17.02
CA ALA A 10 14.61 36.12 16.56
C ALA A 10 13.12 35.77 16.71
N TRP A 11 12.46 36.34 17.73
CA TRP A 11 11.02 36.14 17.96
C TRP A 11 10.15 36.95 16.99
N LEU A 12 10.55 38.17 16.62
CA LEU A 12 9.86 38.95 15.58
C LEU A 12 10.06 38.35 14.18
N THR A 13 11.22 37.75 13.89
CA THR A 13 11.42 36.99 12.64
C THR A 13 10.70 35.65 12.63
N ARG A 14 10.55 34.96 13.77
CA ARG A 14 9.79 33.69 13.88
C ARG A 14 8.27 33.92 13.87
N ALA A 15 7.77 35.01 14.44
CA ALA A 15 6.36 35.41 14.35
C ALA A 15 6.03 35.95 12.94
N ALA A 16 6.95 36.66 12.29
CA ALA A 16 6.83 37.02 10.87
C ALA A 16 6.91 35.80 9.95
N MET A 17 7.75 34.78 10.26
CA MET A 17 7.74 33.50 9.57
C MET A 17 6.47 32.68 9.86
N ALA A 18 5.87 32.76 11.05
CA ALA A 18 4.60 32.09 11.37
C ALA A 18 3.39 32.78 10.70
N LEU A 19 3.44 34.10 10.50
CA LEU A 19 2.45 34.85 9.71
C LEU A 19 2.66 34.70 8.19
N VAL A 20 3.90 34.46 7.75
CA VAL A 20 4.23 34.07 6.37
C VAL A 20 3.97 32.56 6.13
N MET A 21 4.08 31.69 7.14
CA MET A 21 3.73 30.26 7.08
C MET A 21 2.24 29.99 7.27
N GLY A 22 1.51 30.88 7.98
CA GLY A 22 0.05 30.90 8.00
C GLY A 22 -0.56 31.49 6.71
N GLY A 23 0.21 32.32 6.00
CA GLY A 23 -0.10 32.86 4.67
C GLY A 23 0.40 32.03 3.48
N LEU A 24 1.30 31.07 3.70
CA LEU A 24 1.81 30.10 2.70
C LEU A 24 1.23 28.69 2.88
N LEU A 25 0.09 28.58 3.57
CA LEU A 25 -0.83 27.43 3.45
C LEU A 25 -1.70 27.51 2.17
N VAL A 26 -1.36 28.42 1.24
CA VAL A 26 -1.89 28.46 -0.12
C VAL A 26 -0.70 28.56 -1.06
N ALA A 27 -0.62 27.63 -2.03
CA ALA A 27 0.42 27.47 -3.05
C ALA A 27 1.69 26.68 -2.63
N SER A 28 1.50 25.39 -2.31
CA SER A 28 2.47 24.36 -2.73
C SER A 28 2.01 23.78 -4.07
N ALA A 29 2.26 24.49 -5.16
CA ALA A 29 2.30 23.87 -6.48
C ALA A 29 3.51 22.93 -6.48
N LYS A 30 3.30 21.63 -6.71
CA LYS A 30 4.40 20.67 -6.93
C LYS A 30 5.27 21.24 -8.05
N ALA A 31 6.59 21.19 -7.93
CA ALA A 31 7.48 21.61 -9.01
C ALA A 31 7.18 20.79 -10.29
N GLY A 32 6.36 21.34 -11.19
CA GLY A 32 5.81 20.66 -12.37
C GLY A 32 4.30 20.81 -12.59
N ASP A 33 3.51 21.14 -11.56
CA ASP A 33 2.07 21.40 -11.70
C ASP A 33 1.82 22.79 -12.30
N VAL A 34 0.87 22.87 -13.25
CA VAL A 34 0.38 24.13 -13.79
C VAL A 34 -0.73 24.65 -12.90
N ASP A 35 -0.61 25.88 -12.43
CA ASP A 35 -1.57 26.49 -11.50
C ASP A 35 -2.98 26.61 -12.08
N MET A 36 -3.96 26.61 -11.18
CA MET A 36 -5.37 26.85 -11.48
C MET A 36 -5.67 28.34 -11.51
N VAL A 37 -6.16 28.83 -12.63
CA VAL A 37 -6.67 30.20 -12.77
C VAL A 37 -8.19 30.19 -12.59
N PHE A 38 -8.65 30.78 -11.48
CA PHE A 38 -10.08 30.97 -11.20
C PHE A 38 -10.58 32.25 -11.87
N LEU A 39 -11.46 32.12 -12.86
CA LEU A 39 -11.99 33.27 -13.60
C LEU A 39 -13.14 33.93 -12.81
N LYS A 40 -12.80 34.61 -11.71
CA LYS A 40 -13.79 35.26 -10.82
C LYS A 40 -14.60 36.34 -11.52
N SER A 41 -14.01 37.04 -12.50
CA SER A 41 -14.69 38.04 -13.34
C SER A 41 -15.84 37.47 -14.17
N ALA A 42 -15.84 36.16 -14.46
CA ALA A 42 -16.90 35.49 -15.20
C ALA A 42 -18.18 35.31 -14.38
N VAL A 43 -18.09 35.30 -13.04
CA VAL A 43 -19.23 35.09 -12.13
C VAL A 43 -20.26 36.21 -12.28
N SER A 44 -19.83 37.47 -12.42
CA SER A 44 -20.74 38.61 -12.62
C SER A 44 -21.45 38.57 -13.98
N LYS A 45 -20.87 37.88 -14.98
CA LYS A 45 -21.50 37.60 -16.28
C LYS A 45 -22.40 36.34 -16.26
N GLY A 46 -22.57 35.70 -15.10
CA GLY A 46 -23.36 34.46 -14.94
C GLY A 46 -22.66 33.20 -15.48
N ALA A 47 -21.38 33.26 -15.81
CA ALA A 47 -20.57 32.12 -16.23
C ALA A 47 -20.01 31.42 -14.98
N VAL A 48 -20.71 30.40 -14.52
CA VAL A 48 -20.41 29.64 -13.30
C VAL A 48 -20.53 28.14 -13.53
N CYS A 49 -19.86 27.34 -12.71
CA CYS A 49 -20.02 25.87 -12.69
C CYS A 49 -21.42 25.46 -12.19
N LEU A 50 -21.76 24.16 -12.28
CA LEU A 50 -23.07 23.63 -11.84
C LEU A 50 -23.47 24.03 -10.41
N ASP A 51 -22.49 24.23 -9.50
CA ASP A 51 -22.72 24.66 -8.12
C ASP A 51 -22.71 26.18 -7.88
N GLY A 52 -22.47 26.98 -8.92
CA GLY A 52 -22.32 28.44 -8.84
C GLY A 52 -20.88 28.93 -8.60
N SER A 53 -19.89 28.03 -8.50
CA SER A 53 -18.48 28.43 -8.35
C SER A 53 -17.89 28.99 -9.67
N PRO A 54 -16.84 29.84 -9.62
CA PRO A 54 -16.19 30.35 -10.82
C PRO A 54 -15.56 29.22 -11.65
N PRO A 55 -15.53 29.34 -12.98
CA PRO A 55 -14.86 28.37 -13.83
C PRO A 55 -13.33 28.49 -13.71
N VAL A 56 -12.65 27.40 -14.07
CA VAL A 56 -11.19 27.26 -13.89
C VAL A 56 -10.54 26.79 -15.19
N TYR A 57 -9.36 27.34 -15.48
CA TYR A 57 -8.45 26.82 -16.51
C TYR A 57 -7.01 26.80 -15.99
N HIS A 58 -6.15 26.04 -16.65
CA HIS A 58 -4.71 26.03 -16.43
C HIS A 58 -4.02 26.69 -17.61
N PHE A 59 -2.95 27.44 -17.36
CA PHE A 59 -2.23 28.17 -18.39
C PHE A 59 -0.72 28.01 -18.23
N SER A 60 -0.06 27.52 -19.28
CA SER A 60 1.40 27.49 -19.38
C SER A 60 1.82 28.33 -20.60
N PRO A 61 2.57 29.43 -20.39
CA PRO A 61 2.91 30.35 -21.47
C PRO A 61 3.85 29.69 -22.49
N GLY A 62 3.67 30.08 -23.76
CA GLY A 62 4.55 29.67 -24.85
C GLY A 62 5.89 30.41 -24.83
N SER A 63 6.87 29.88 -25.56
CA SER A 63 8.21 30.44 -25.64
C SER A 63 8.77 30.41 -27.07
N GLY A 64 9.69 31.33 -27.37
CA GLY A 64 10.35 31.42 -28.67
C GLY A 64 9.34 31.51 -29.85
N PRO A 65 9.52 30.72 -30.93
CA PRO A 65 8.60 30.72 -32.07
C PRO A 65 7.15 30.30 -31.72
N GLY A 66 6.93 29.64 -30.59
CA GLY A 66 5.62 29.19 -30.13
C GLY A 66 4.85 30.24 -29.32
N ALA A 67 5.44 31.40 -29.01
CA ALA A 67 4.83 32.41 -28.14
C ALA A 67 3.51 33.01 -28.69
N ASN A 68 3.30 32.98 -30.02
CA ASN A 68 2.04 33.39 -30.66
C ASN A 68 1.19 32.20 -31.12
N ASN A 69 1.51 30.98 -30.68
CA ASN A 69 0.73 29.78 -31.00
C ASN A 69 -0.03 29.30 -29.76
N TRP A 70 -1.24 28.80 -29.95
CA TRP A 70 -2.17 28.50 -28.86
C TRP A 70 -2.77 27.10 -28.97
N LEU A 71 -2.66 26.31 -27.91
CA LEU A 71 -3.29 25.01 -27.77
C LEU A 71 -4.30 25.09 -26.63
N VAL A 72 -5.59 25.09 -26.95
CA VAL A 72 -6.68 25.11 -25.96
C VAL A 72 -7.25 23.70 -25.86
N HIS A 73 -7.14 23.07 -24.70
CA HIS A 73 -7.60 21.70 -24.46
C HIS A 73 -8.79 21.67 -23.49
N MET A 74 -9.92 21.15 -23.95
CA MET A 74 -11.15 21.02 -23.17
C MET A 74 -11.17 19.66 -22.45
N GLU A 75 -11.20 19.69 -21.12
CA GLU A 75 -11.30 18.48 -20.31
C GLU A 75 -12.66 17.79 -20.52
N GLY A 76 -12.70 16.45 -20.43
CA GLY A 76 -13.93 15.68 -20.51
C GLY A 76 -14.42 15.21 -19.14
N GLY A 77 -15.70 15.41 -18.85
CA GLY A 77 -16.34 14.93 -17.60
C GLY A 77 -17.69 14.24 -17.80
N GLY A 78 -18.03 13.81 -19.03
CA GLY A 78 -19.31 13.18 -19.37
C GLY A 78 -20.53 14.08 -19.08
N TRP A 79 -21.74 13.52 -19.15
CA TRP A 79 -22.98 14.31 -19.11
C TRP A 79 -23.94 13.94 -17.98
N CYS A 80 -24.83 14.87 -17.61
CA CYS A 80 -25.93 14.61 -16.68
C CYS A 80 -27.25 15.02 -17.34
N ARG A 81 -28.23 14.11 -17.32
CA ARG A 81 -29.45 14.21 -18.15
C ARG A 81 -30.71 14.63 -17.39
N ASN A 82 -30.63 14.68 -16.06
CA ASN A 82 -31.69 15.18 -15.18
C ASN A 82 -31.07 15.93 -13.99
N SER A 83 -31.87 16.74 -13.32
CA SER A 83 -31.42 17.62 -12.24
C SER A 83 -30.85 16.85 -11.04
N GLN A 84 -31.36 15.64 -10.77
CA GLN A 84 -30.82 14.76 -9.73
C GLN A 84 -29.39 14.29 -10.03
N GLU A 85 -29.11 13.85 -11.27
CA GLU A 85 -27.76 13.48 -11.72
C GLU A 85 -26.80 14.68 -11.71
N CYS A 86 -27.27 15.85 -12.16
CA CYS A 86 -26.48 17.08 -12.14
C CYS A 86 -26.19 17.57 -10.72
N SER A 87 -27.15 17.42 -9.78
CA SER A 87 -26.98 17.75 -8.37
C SER A 87 -25.85 16.95 -7.72
N VAL A 88 -25.72 15.65 -8.03
CA VAL A 88 -24.61 14.81 -7.52
C VAL A 88 -23.24 15.35 -7.95
N ARG A 89 -23.14 15.92 -9.16
CA ARG A 89 -21.89 16.47 -9.68
C ARG A 89 -21.40 17.72 -8.95
N LYS A 90 -22.31 18.47 -8.31
CA LYS A 90 -21.93 19.64 -7.49
C LYS A 90 -21.03 19.28 -6.32
N GLY A 91 -21.14 18.05 -5.81
CA GLY A 91 -20.31 17.55 -4.71
C GLY A 91 -18.93 17.05 -5.14
N ASN A 92 -18.53 17.25 -6.40
CA ASN A 92 -17.22 16.81 -6.89
C ASN A 92 -16.68 17.71 -8.02
N PHE A 93 -15.49 17.37 -8.51
CA PHE A 93 -14.75 18.17 -9.50
C PHE A 93 -15.45 18.34 -10.86
N ARG A 94 -16.45 17.51 -11.18
CA ARG A 94 -17.18 17.59 -12.47
C ARG A 94 -18.27 18.65 -12.49
N GLY A 95 -18.64 19.22 -11.35
CA GLY A 95 -19.68 20.25 -11.26
C GLY A 95 -19.31 21.45 -10.39
N SER A 96 -18.13 21.46 -9.77
CA SER A 96 -17.69 22.54 -8.90
C SER A 96 -16.18 22.68 -8.90
N SER A 97 -15.70 23.91 -9.08
CA SER A 97 -14.27 24.22 -9.03
C SER A 97 -13.68 24.10 -7.62
N LYS A 98 -14.52 24.06 -6.57
CA LYS A 98 -14.08 23.88 -5.18
C LYS A 98 -13.41 22.54 -4.92
N PHE A 99 -13.66 21.55 -5.77
CA PHE A 99 -13.09 20.20 -5.66
C PHE A 99 -11.99 19.95 -6.69
N MET A 100 -11.62 20.95 -7.50
CA MET A 100 -10.53 20.85 -8.47
C MET A 100 -9.18 21.02 -7.77
N ARG A 101 -8.14 20.39 -8.33
CA ARG A 101 -6.75 20.47 -7.86
C ARG A 101 -5.83 20.85 -9.02
N PRO A 102 -4.63 21.41 -8.75
CA PRO A 102 -3.59 21.62 -9.76
C PRO A 102 -3.29 20.33 -10.53
N LEU A 103 -2.82 20.46 -11.77
CA LEU A 103 -2.46 19.32 -12.61
C LEU A 103 -1.17 19.59 -13.37
N SER A 104 -0.38 18.54 -13.59
CA SER A 104 0.75 18.55 -14.49
C SER A 104 0.29 18.34 -15.94
N PHE A 105 0.95 18.99 -16.89
CA PHE A 105 0.69 18.77 -18.32
C PHE A 105 1.52 17.61 -18.87
N SER A 106 0.88 16.76 -19.69
CA SER A 106 1.47 15.59 -20.34
C SER A 106 0.88 15.39 -21.75
N GLY A 107 1.45 14.47 -22.53
CA GLY A 107 1.00 14.18 -23.90
C GLY A 107 0.98 15.43 -24.77
N ILE A 108 -0.16 15.72 -25.40
CA ILE A 108 -0.35 16.90 -26.26
C ILE A 108 -0.09 18.24 -25.54
N LEU A 109 -0.26 18.31 -24.22
CA LEU A 109 0.04 19.51 -23.41
C LEU A 109 1.45 19.52 -22.81
N GLY A 110 2.23 18.44 -22.99
CA GLY A 110 3.56 18.30 -22.39
C GLY A 110 4.52 19.41 -22.82
N GLY A 111 5.33 19.92 -21.88
CA GLY A 111 6.30 20.99 -22.13
C GLY A 111 7.68 20.52 -22.60
N SER A 112 7.90 19.22 -22.77
CA SER A 112 9.18 18.66 -23.21
C SER A 112 9.22 18.49 -24.73
N GLN A 113 10.22 19.09 -25.39
CA GLN A 113 10.41 18.94 -26.82
C GLN A 113 10.64 17.49 -27.25
N LYS A 114 11.30 16.67 -26.42
CA LYS A 114 11.53 15.24 -26.70
C LYS A 114 10.20 14.48 -26.84
N TYR A 115 9.24 14.83 -26.01
CA TYR A 115 8.01 14.06 -25.81
C TYR A 115 6.77 14.70 -26.45
N ASN A 116 6.87 15.98 -26.86
CA ASN A 116 5.85 16.74 -27.57
C ASN A 116 6.50 17.76 -28.55
N PRO A 117 7.25 17.29 -29.56
CA PRO A 117 8.14 18.15 -30.37
C PRO A 117 7.42 19.27 -31.12
N ASP A 118 6.14 19.09 -31.42
CA ASP A 118 5.36 19.98 -32.28
C ASP A 118 4.63 21.11 -31.52
N PHE A 119 4.34 20.91 -30.22
CA PHE A 119 3.52 21.83 -29.41
C PHE A 119 4.15 22.23 -28.06
N TYR A 120 5.33 21.70 -27.69
CA TYR A 120 5.97 21.92 -26.37
C TYR A 120 6.26 23.38 -26.00
N ASN A 121 6.33 24.29 -26.97
CA ASN A 121 6.63 25.71 -26.77
C ASN A 121 5.45 26.64 -27.09
N TRP A 122 4.25 26.09 -27.33
CA TRP A 122 3.03 26.87 -27.54
C TRP A 122 2.47 27.38 -26.20
N ASN A 123 1.58 28.37 -26.23
CA ASN A 123 0.70 28.66 -25.10
C ASN A 123 -0.25 27.48 -24.91
N ARG A 124 -0.12 26.75 -23.80
CA ARG A 124 -0.89 25.53 -23.54
C ARG A 124 -1.91 25.81 -22.46
N VAL A 125 -3.17 25.58 -22.79
CA VAL A 125 -4.32 25.88 -21.93
C VAL A 125 -5.13 24.62 -21.71
N LYS A 126 -5.51 24.33 -20.46
CA LYS A 126 -6.48 23.27 -20.15
C LYS A 126 -7.70 23.85 -19.44
N ILE A 127 -8.85 23.85 -20.12
CA ILE A 127 -10.12 24.27 -19.55
C ILE A 127 -10.69 23.12 -18.72
N ARG A 128 -10.99 23.36 -17.44
CA ARG A 128 -11.49 22.33 -16.52
C ARG A 128 -12.99 22.11 -16.70
N TYR A 129 -13.41 20.85 -16.64
CA TYR A 129 -14.80 20.48 -16.87
C TYR A 129 -15.62 20.67 -15.61
N CYS A 130 -16.55 21.62 -15.61
CA CYS A 130 -17.52 21.81 -14.52
C CYS A 130 -18.97 21.95 -15.00
N ASP A 131 -19.26 21.39 -16.18
CA ASP A 131 -20.58 21.41 -16.81
C ASP A 131 -21.21 19.99 -16.92
N GLY A 132 -22.29 19.86 -17.68
CA GLY A 132 -22.97 18.58 -17.91
C GLY A 132 -23.45 18.34 -19.34
N SER A 133 -23.05 19.18 -20.29
CA SER A 133 -23.51 19.25 -21.68
C SER A 133 -22.39 19.63 -22.66
N SER A 134 -21.13 19.21 -22.45
CA SER A 134 -20.02 19.52 -23.38
C SER A 134 -19.86 21.02 -23.66
N PHE A 135 -20.04 21.86 -22.64
CA PHE A 135 -20.02 23.32 -22.73
C PHE A 135 -21.03 23.93 -23.72
N THR A 136 -22.19 23.29 -23.98
CA THR A 136 -23.26 23.88 -24.79
C THR A 136 -24.43 24.43 -23.99
N GLY A 137 -24.54 24.06 -22.71
CA GLY A 137 -25.66 24.45 -21.88
C GLY A 137 -25.70 25.93 -21.51
N ASP A 138 -26.88 26.53 -21.52
CA ASP A 138 -27.12 27.88 -21.01
C ASP A 138 -28.60 28.08 -20.63
N VAL A 139 -28.98 27.95 -19.36
CA VAL A 139 -30.37 28.06 -18.88
C VAL A 139 -30.51 29.24 -17.93
N GLU A 140 -31.17 30.34 -18.32
CA GLU A 140 -31.23 31.60 -17.52
C GLU A 140 -31.70 31.40 -16.08
N THR A 141 -32.65 30.50 -15.84
CA THR A 141 -33.18 30.25 -14.50
C THR A 141 -32.27 29.35 -13.66
N VAL A 142 -32.24 29.59 -12.35
CA VAL A 142 -31.52 28.74 -11.39
C VAL A 142 -32.51 27.75 -10.79
N GLU A 143 -32.28 26.46 -11.03
CA GLU A 143 -33.15 25.41 -10.50
C GLU A 143 -32.84 25.17 -9.02
N THR A 144 -33.83 25.32 -8.13
CA THR A 144 -33.68 25.09 -6.69
C THR A 144 -34.25 23.72 -6.31
N LEU A 145 -33.39 22.79 -5.91
CA LEU A 145 -33.80 21.45 -5.45
C LEU A 145 -33.78 21.37 -3.92
N CYS A 146 -34.91 21.02 -3.30
CA CYS A 146 -34.98 20.70 -1.88
C CYS A 146 -34.76 19.19 -1.66
N ARG A 147 -33.67 18.81 -0.98
CA ARG A 147 -33.46 17.42 -0.54
C ARG A 147 -33.77 17.27 0.95
N ARG A 148 -34.47 16.19 1.27
CA ARG A 148 -34.75 15.71 2.63
C ARG A 148 -33.58 14.85 3.09
N PHE A 149 -32.86 15.30 4.12
CA PHE A 149 -31.78 14.53 4.75
C PHE A 149 -32.22 14.09 6.14
N GLU A 150 -31.88 12.85 6.50
CA GLU A 150 -32.12 12.30 7.84
C GLU A 150 -30.80 12.31 8.62
N ILE A 151 -30.78 13.03 9.74
CA ILE A 151 -29.65 13.12 10.66
C ILE A 151 -30.23 12.85 12.04
N ASN A 152 -29.70 11.86 12.78
CA ASN A 152 -30.18 11.52 14.13
C ASN A 152 -31.72 11.42 14.23
N HIS A 153 -32.38 10.72 13.29
CA HIS A 153 -33.85 10.57 13.23
C HIS A 153 -34.67 11.88 13.17
N THR A 154 -34.05 12.99 12.75
CA THR A 154 -34.74 14.26 12.44
C THR A 154 -34.46 14.68 10.99
N PHE A 155 -35.49 15.24 10.33
CA PHE A 155 -35.41 15.65 8.93
C PHE A 155 -35.02 17.12 8.80
N ALA A 156 -33.92 17.39 8.08
CA ALA A 156 -33.53 18.74 7.68
C ALA A 156 -33.73 18.93 6.16
N MET A 157 -34.23 20.10 5.76
CA MET A 157 -34.32 20.50 4.35
C MET A 157 -33.10 21.34 3.96
N GLN A 158 -32.36 20.91 2.94
CA GLN A 158 -31.32 21.71 2.31
C GLN A 158 -31.72 22.05 0.88
N SER A 159 -31.83 23.34 0.55
CA SER A 159 -32.02 23.82 -0.81
C SER A 159 -30.68 23.85 -1.55
N THR A 160 -30.67 23.38 -2.79
CA THR A 160 -29.47 23.33 -3.63
C THR A 160 -29.76 23.93 -5.01
N ASN A 161 -28.99 24.95 -5.39
CA ASN A 161 -29.16 25.67 -6.66
C ASN A 161 -28.35 25.04 -7.80
N LEU A 162 -28.94 24.77 -8.96
CA LEU A 162 -28.25 24.24 -10.14
C LEU A 162 -28.14 25.28 -11.25
N HIS A 163 -26.94 25.37 -11.84
CA HIS A 163 -26.60 26.34 -12.88
C HIS A 163 -26.11 25.63 -14.16
N TYR A 164 -26.94 25.59 -15.20
CA TYR A 164 -26.57 24.99 -16.49
C TYR A 164 -25.93 26.05 -17.40
N ARG A 165 -24.62 26.32 -17.24
CA ARG A 165 -23.93 27.49 -17.85
C ARG A 165 -22.71 27.15 -18.71
N GLY A 166 -22.59 25.91 -19.18
CA GLY A 166 -21.44 25.43 -19.95
C GLY A 166 -21.00 26.38 -21.08
N ALA A 167 -21.92 26.89 -21.88
CA ALA A 167 -21.59 27.80 -22.98
C ALA A 167 -21.10 29.17 -22.51
N ARG A 168 -21.63 29.69 -21.39
CA ARG A 168 -21.14 30.94 -20.79
C ARG A 168 -19.73 30.76 -20.23
N VAL A 169 -19.46 29.62 -19.58
CA VAL A 169 -18.13 29.26 -19.09
C VAL A 169 -17.11 29.22 -20.23
N TRP A 170 -17.45 28.54 -21.33
CA TRP A 170 -16.61 28.49 -22.53
C TRP A 170 -16.32 29.89 -23.09
N ASN A 171 -17.36 30.69 -23.36
CA ASN A 171 -17.20 32.03 -23.93
C ASN A 171 -16.33 32.92 -23.01
N ALA A 172 -16.59 32.92 -21.71
CA ALA A 172 -15.86 33.74 -20.75
C ALA A 172 -14.36 33.39 -20.70
N ILE A 173 -14.02 32.10 -20.75
CA ILE A 173 -12.61 31.68 -20.79
C ILE A 173 -11.96 32.08 -22.11
N ILE A 174 -12.63 31.89 -23.25
CA ILE A 174 -12.04 32.28 -24.54
C ILE A 174 -11.85 33.80 -24.65
N GLU A 175 -12.80 34.60 -24.16
CA GLU A 175 -12.65 36.06 -24.05
C GLU A 175 -11.42 36.44 -23.22
N GLU A 176 -11.21 35.77 -22.09
CA GLU A 176 -10.03 35.97 -21.24
C GLU A 176 -8.73 35.67 -22.03
N LEU A 177 -8.65 34.52 -22.68
CA LEU A 177 -7.45 34.14 -23.46
C LEU A 177 -7.19 35.09 -24.64
N LEU A 178 -8.25 35.59 -25.30
CA LEU A 178 -8.13 36.62 -26.35
C LEU A 178 -7.49 37.90 -25.81
N SER A 179 -7.88 38.32 -24.60
CA SER A 179 -7.30 39.47 -23.91
C SER A 179 -5.84 39.25 -23.50
N MET A 180 -5.47 37.99 -23.19
CA MET A 180 -4.10 37.59 -22.85
C MET A 180 -3.16 37.47 -24.06
N GLY A 181 -3.65 37.74 -25.28
CA GLY A 181 -2.83 37.76 -26.49
C GLY A 181 -3.21 36.73 -27.54
N MET A 182 -4.20 35.86 -27.29
CA MET A 182 -4.70 34.92 -28.31
C MET A 182 -5.35 35.64 -29.50
N SER A 183 -5.78 36.90 -29.32
CA SER A 183 -6.20 37.80 -30.40
C SER A 183 -5.10 38.11 -31.43
N LYS A 184 -3.84 37.76 -31.16
CA LYS A 184 -2.69 37.89 -32.08
C LYS A 184 -2.14 36.54 -32.52
N ALA A 185 -2.90 35.45 -32.32
CA ALA A 185 -2.42 34.10 -32.60
C ALA A 185 -2.06 33.91 -34.09
N GLN A 186 -0.93 33.25 -34.34
CA GLN A 186 -0.54 32.79 -35.68
C GLN A 186 -1.11 31.41 -35.97
N ASN A 187 -1.01 30.51 -34.98
CA ASN A 187 -1.58 29.18 -35.02
C ASN A 187 -2.45 28.95 -33.78
N ALA A 188 -3.59 28.28 -33.95
CA ALA A 188 -4.43 27.87 -32.84
C ALA A 188 -4.98 26.45 -33.05
N LEU A 189 -4.94 25.64 -32.01
CA LEU A 189 -5.49 24.29 -31.99
C LEU A 189 -6.51 24.17 -30.86
N LEU A 190 -7.78 23.98 -31.20
CA LEU A 190 -8.81 23.58 -30.24
C LEU A 190 -8.81 22.08 -30.11
N SER A 191 -8.54 21.58 -28.91
CA SER A 191 -8.49 20.16 -28.61
C SER A 191 -9.39 19.81 -27.44
N GLY A 192 -9.67 18.53 -27.26
CA GLY A 192 -10.30 18.05 -26.03
C GLY A 192 -10.45 16.54 -26.03
N CYS A 193 -10.76 15.98 -24.85
CA CYS A 193 -11.07 14.57 -24.73
C CYS A 193 -12.50 14.28 -24.29
N SER A 194 -13.12 13.20 -24.79
CA SER A 194 -14.41 12.68 -24.32
C SER A 194 -15.50 13.73 -24.52
N ALA A 195 -16.23 14.13 -23.47
CA ALA A 195 -17.17 15.25 -23.54
C ALA A 195 -16.49 16.57 -23.99
N GLY A 196 -15.22 16.79 -23.65
CA GLY A 196 -14.42 17.92 -24.16
C GLY A 196 -13.97 17.73 -25.60
N GLY A 197 -13.76 16.49 -26.05
CA GLY A 197 -13.49 16.15 -27.45
C GLY A 197 -14.70 16.38 -28.33
N LEU A 198 -15.90 16.05 -27.83
CA LEU A 198 -17.16 16.43 -28.45
C LEU A 198 -17.31 17.97 -28.46
N SER A 199 -16.97 18.64 -27.37
CA SER A 199 -16.99 20.10 -27.28
C SER A 199 -16.09 20.76 -28.34
N ALA A 200 -14.89 20.21 -28.56
CA ALA A 200 -13.97 20.66 -29.61
C ALA A 200 -14.59 20.52 -31.02
N ILE A 201 -15.43 19.52 -31.28
CA ILE A 201 -16.18 19.37 -32.54
C ILE A 201 -17.29 20.44 -32.62
N LEU A 202 -18.10 20.55 -31.56
CA LEU A 202 -19.29 21.42 -31.53
C LEU A 202 -18.93 22.92 -31.59
N HIS A 203 -17.82 23.33 -30.98
CA HIS A 203 -17.35 24.72 -30.97
C HIS A 203 -16.28 25.02 -32.03
N CYS A 204 -15.93 24.07 -32.90
CA CYS A 204 -14.78 24.20 -33.81
C CYS A 204 -14.85 25.45 -34.71
N ASP A 205 -15.95 25.60 -35.46
CA ASP A 205 -16.14 26.76 -36.34
C ASP A 205 -16.28 28.06 -35.56
N LYS A 206 -16.93 28.03 -34.39
CA LYS A 206 -17.07 29.19 -33.52
C LYS A 206 -15.71 29.66 -32.99
N PHE A 207 -14.82 28.74 -32.63
CA PHE A 207 -13.46 29.06 -32.20
C PHE A 207 -12.63 29.67 -33.32
N ARG A 208 -12.75 29.16 -34.56
CA ARG A 208 -12.18 29.80 -35.74
C ARG A 208 -12.73 31.21 -35.93
N ASP A 209 -14.04 31.41 -35.87
CA ASP A 209 -14.65 32.73 -36.07
C ASP A 209 -14.23 33.76 -35.01
N MET A 210 -13.79 33.33 -33.82
CA MET A 210 -13.28 34.20 -32.73
C MET A 210 -11.84 34.68 -32.90
N LEU A 211 -11.07 34.10 -33.82
CA LEU A 211 -9.64 34.39 -34.01
C LEU A 211 -9.39 35.28 -35.24
N PRO A 212 -8.20 35.87 -35.42
CA PRO A 212 -7.86 36.67 -36.61
C PRO A 212 -8.00 35.85 -37.89
N ALA A 213 -8.48 36.45 -38.98
CA ALA A 213 -8.63 35.77 -40.28
C ALA A 213 -7.29 35.19 -40.81
N THR A 214 -6.17 35.80 -40.42
CA THR A 214 -4.81 35.36 -40.77
C THR A 214 -4.30 34.16 -39.95
N ALA A 215 -4.95 33.82 -38.84
CA ALA A 215 -4.53 32.71 -37.98
C ALA A 215 -4.88 31.35 -38.60
N LYS A 216 -3.94 30.41 -38.57
CA LYS A 216 -4.19 29.01 -38.92
C LYS A 216 -4.87 28.32 -37.74
N VAL A 217 -6.16 28.01 -37.89
CA VAL A 217 -6.97 27.35 -36.86
C VAL A 217 -7.35 25.95 -37.30
N LYS A 218 -7.09 24.95 -36.46
CA LYS A 218 -7.54 23.57 -36.65
C LYS A 218 -8.14 23.04 -35.35
N CYS A 219 -8.93 21.97 -35.43
CA CYS A 219 -9.54 21.31 -34.27
C CYS A 219 -9.12 19.85 -34.17
N PHE A 220 -8.99 19.33 -32.96
CA PHE A 220 -8.58 17.96 -32.68
C PHE A 220 -9.52 17.34 -31.64
N SER A 221 -10.17 16.24 -31.98
CA SER A 221 -11.09 15.54 -31.10
C SER A 221 -10.50 14.18 -30.71
N ASP A 222 -10.24 13.99 -29.42
CA ASP A 222 -9.82 12.71 -28.85
C ASP A 222 -10.99 12.04 -28.12
N ALA A 223 -11.35 10.82 -28.53
CA ALA A 223 -12.46 10.06 -27.96
C ALA A 223 -13.79 10.84 -27.91
N GLY A 224 -13.96 11.81 -28.82
CA GLY A 224 -15.11 12.70 -28.90
C GLY A 224 -16.13 12.29 -29.95
N TYR A 225 -15.85 11.27 -30.76
CA TYR A 225 -16.73 10.81 -31.83
C TYR A 225 -17.73 9.75 -31.33
N PHE A 226 -18.75 10.20 -30.60
CA PHE A 226 -19.81 9.34 -30.08
C PHE A 226 -20.83 8.99 -31.16
N ILE A 227 -21.05 7.70 -31.41
CA ILE A 227 -21.95 7.29 -32.48
C ILE A 227 -23.40 7.12 -32.01
N ASP A 228 -24.31 7.31 -32.95
CA ASP A 228 -25.72 6.96 -32.80
C ASP A 228 -25.93 5.43 -32.96
N GLY A 229 -25.34 4.67 -32.04
CA GLY A 229 -25.34 3.21 -32.03
C GLY A 229 -26.48 2.61 -31.22
N LYS A 230 -26.86 1.37 -31.56
CA LYS A 230 -27.86 0.60 -30.79
C LYS A 230 -27.22 -0.09 -29.58
N ASP A 231 -28.00 -0.21 -28.50
CA ASP A 231 -27.58 -0.99 -27.33
C ASP A 231 -27.75 -2.50 -27.53
N ILE A 232 -27.29 -3.30 -26.56
CA ILE A 232 -27.39 -4.77 -26.55
C ILE A 232 -28.84 -5.31 -26.60
N THR A 233 -29.85 -4.46 -26.40
CA THR A 233 -31.27 -4.79 -26.54
C THR A 233 -31.84 -4.36 -27.89
N GLY A 234 -31.05 -3.71 -28.74
CA GLY A 234 -31.45 -3.16 -30.03
C GLY A 234 -32.12 -1.79 -29.96
N ASN A 235 -32.14 -1.15 -28.78
CA ASN A 235 -32.79 0.14 -28.55
C ASN A 235 -31.81 1.30 -28.76
N ASN A 236 -32.36 2.49 -29.05
CA ASN A 236 -31.58 3.72 -29.25
C ASN A 236 -31.41 4.50 -27.93
N PHE A 237 -30.89 3.85 -26.88
CA PHE A 237 -30.74 4.47 -25.56
C PHE A 237 -29.98 5.80 -25.60
N VAL A 238 -28.90 5.88 -26.37
CA VAL A 238 -28.06 7.09 -26.47
C VAL A 238 -28.81 8.28 -27.09
N ARG A 239 -29.75 8.06 -28.02
CA ARG A 239 -30.59 9.14 -28.58
C ARG A 239 -31.45 9.77 -27.50
N THR A 240 -32.13 8.95 -26.71
CA THR A 240 -32.94 9.44 -25.59
C THR A 240 -32.08 10.18 -24.58
N PHE A 241 -30.91 9.63 -24.26
CA PHE A 241 -29.96 10.24 -23.34
C PHE A 241 -29.48 11.64 -23.82
N TYR A 242 -29.10 11.79 -25.09
CA TYR A 242 -28.71 13.09 -25.65
C TYR A 242 -29.88 14.07 -25.78
N LYS A 243 -31.07 13.59 -26.12
CA LYS A 243 -32.28 14.43 -26.11
C LYS A 243 -32.57 15.02 -24.73
N GLU A 244 -32.45 14.22 -23.67
CA GLU A 244 -32.61 14.68 -22.29
C GLU A 244 -31.56 15.74 -21.91
N ILE A 245 -30.29 15.56 -22.31
CA ILE A 245 -29.21 16.53 -22.06
C ILE A 245 -29.47 17.83 -22.79
N VAL A 246 -29.78 17.78 -24.09
CA VAL A 246 -30.00 18.97 -24.92
C VAL A 246 -31.18 19.79 -24.39
N ASN A 247 -32.24 19.12 -23.95
CA ASN A 247 -33.41 19.77 -23.37
C ASN A 247 -33.12 20.37 -21.99
N LEU A 248 -32.56 19.59 -21.06
CA LEU A 248 -32.30 20.06 -19.69
C LEU A 248 -31.35 21.27 -19.66
N HIS A 249 -30.32 21.25 -20.50
CA HIS A 249 -29.29 22.28 -20.53
C HIS A 249 -29.60 23.42 -21.53
N GLU A 250 -30.76 23.38 -22.22
CA GLU A 250 -31.09 24.31 -23.32
C GLU A 250 -29.95 24.46 -24.34
N SER A 251 -29.32 23.34 -24.71
CA SER A 251 -28.10 23.36 -25.53
C SER A 251 -28.35 23.81 -26.98
N ALA A 252 -29.59 23.74 -27.45
CA ALA A 252 -29.95 23.98 -28.85
C ALA A 252 -29.43 25.31 -29.43
N LYS A 253 -29.41 26.39 -28.62
CA LYS A 253 -28.93 27.72 -29.05
C LYS A 253 -27.41 27.82 -29.23
N ASN A 254 -26.64 26.88 -28.68
CA ASN A 254 -25.18 26.87 -28.75
C ASN A 254 -24.63 25.72 -29.62
N LEU A 255 -25.49 24.95 -30.28
CA LEU A 255 -25.09 23.94 -31.24
C LEU A 255 -24.90 24.55 -32.64
N PRO A 256 -24.09 23.92 -33.52
CA PRO A 256 -23.84 24.44 -34.86
C PRO A 256 -25.12 24.64 -35.68
N VAL A 257 -25.37 25.88 -36.11
CA VAL A 257 -26.53 26.26 -36.93
C VAL A 257 -26.56 25.50 -38.27
N SER A 258 -25.38 25.18 -38.80
CA SER A 258 -25.21 24.34 -40.00
C SER A 258 -25.85 22.95 -39.88
N CYS A 259 -25.99 22.44 -38.66
CA CYS A 259 -26.66 21.18 -38.34
C CYS A 259 -28.10 21.40 -37.87
N THR A 260 -28.34 22.31 -36.93
CA THR A 260 -29.69 22.50 -36.33
C THR A 260 -30.71 23.07 -37.30
N SER A 261 -30.27 23.69 -38.41
CA SER A 261 -31.14 24.08 -39.53
C SER A 261 -31.65 22.90 -40.36
N LYS A 262 -31.02 21.72 -40.26
CA LYS A 262 -31.34 20.53 -41.08
C LYS A 262 -31.97 19.40 -40.28
N MET A 263 -31.74 19.34 -38.98
CA MET A 263 -32.25 18.28 -38.11
C MET A 263 -32.47 18.78 -36.68
N SER A 264 -33.09 17.93 -35.86
CA SER A 264 -33.37 18.29 -34.47
C SER A 264 -32.08 18.51 -33.67
N PRO A 265 -32.07 19.45 -32.69
CA PRO A 265 -30.87 19.78 -31.93
C PRO A 265 -30.22 18.59 -31.21
N ASP A 266 -30.99 17.63 -30.74
CA ASP A 266 -30.49 16.39 -30.11
C ASP A 266 -29.67 15.53 -31.08
N MET A 267 -30.04 15.49 -32.36
CA MET A 267 -29.28 14.78 -33.38
C MET A 267 -27.96 15.48 -33.70
N CYS A 268 -27.89 16.80 -33.54
CA CYS A 268 -26.66 17.58 -33.66
C CYS A 268 -25.68 17.41 -32.50
N PHE A 269 -26.04 16.66 -31.46
CA PHE A 269 -25.11 16.25 -30.42
C PHE A 269 -24.26 15.04 -30.84
N PHE A 270 -24.64 14.34 -31.92
CA PHE A 270 -23.85 13.26 -32.53
C PHE A 270 -22.89 13.82 -33.59
N PRO A 271 -21.56 13.65 -33.43
CA PRO A 271 -20.53 14.10 -34.38
C PRO A 271 -20.77 13.73 -35.84
N GLN A 272 -21.30 12.55 -36.13
CA GLN A 272 -21.63 12.11 -37.49
C GLN A 272 -22.58 13.06 -38.26
N ASN A 273 -23.34 13.88 -37.55
CA ASN A 273 -24.25 14.86 -38.15
C ASN A 273 -23.65 16.26 -38.24
N VAL A 274 -22.63 16.56 -37.43
CA VAL A 274 -21.99 17.87 -37.35
C VAL A 274 -20.76 17.95 -38.24
N VAL A 275 -19.89 16.93 -38.16
CA VAL A 275 -18.59 16.88 -38.84
C VAL A 275 -18.69 17.11 -40.36
N PRO A 276 -19.68 16.53 -41.09
CA PRO A 276 -19.84 16.81 -42.52
C PRO A 276 -20.14 18.28 -42.87
N THR A 277 -20.57 19.08 -41.88
CA THR A 277 -20.93 20.49 -42.06
C THR A 277 -19.86 21.48 -41.59
N LEU A 278 -18.77 20.99 -40.98
CA LEU A 278 -17.71 21.85 -40.46
C LEU A 278 -16.89 22.49 -41.60
N ARG A 279 -16.56 23.78 -41.42
CA ARG A 279 -15.67 24.51 -42.33
C ARG A 279 -14.21 24.38 -41.91
N THR A 280 -13.98 24.32 -40.60
CA THR A 280 -12.65 24.30 -40.00
C THR A 280 -12.07 22.87 -40.03
N PRO A 281 -10.77 22.69 -40.38
CA PRO A 281 -10.13 21.37 -40.41
C PRO A 281 -10.22 20.65 -39.06
N LEU A 282 -10.61 19.37 -39.10
CA LEU A 282 -10.77 18.53 -37.91
C LEU A 282 -9.92 17.26 -38.03
N PHE A 283 -9.21 16.92 -36.95
CA PHE A 283 -8.57 15.63 -36.78
C PHE A 283 -9.29 14.80 -35.72
N ILE A 284 -9.65 13.57 -36.07
CA ILE A 284 -10.31 12.65 -35.15
C ILE A 284 -9.32 11.60 -34.67
N LEU A 285 -9.05 11.57 -33.37
CA LEU A 285 -8.43 10.44 -32.69
C LEU A 285 -9.53 9.67 -31.94
N ASN A 286 -9.74 8.41 -32.29
CA ASN A 286 -10.73 7.60 -31.60
C ASN A 286 -10.40 6.11 -31.69
N ALA A 287 -10.45 5.40 -30.57
CA ALA A 287 -10.44 3.94 -30.57
C ALA A 287 -11.72 3.40 -31.22
N ALA A 288 -11.59 2.40 -32.10
CA ALA A 288 -12.73 1.69 -32.68
C ALA A 288 -13.46 0.80 -31.65
N TYR A 289 -12.77 0.44 -30.57
CA TYR A 289 -13.35 -0.19 -29.38
C TYR A 289 -13.30 0.77 -28.18
N ASP A 290 -13.86 1.97 -28.35
CA ASP A 290 -13.91 2.98 -27.29
C ASP A 290 -14.55 2.40 -26.02
N SER A 291 -13.76 2.32 -24.95
CA SER A 291 -14.16 1.63 -23.72
C SER A 291 -15.31 2.33 -23.01
N TRP A 292 -15.45 3.65 -23.19
CA TRP A 292 -16.56 4.42 -22.65
C TRP A 292 -17.85 4.16 -23.45
N GLN A 293 -17.78 4.17 -24.78
CA GLN A 293 -18.94 3.88 -25.65
C GLN A 293 -19.43 2.45 -25.46
N ILE A 294 -18.54 1.46 -25.33
CA ILE A 294 -18.93 0.08 -25.02
C ILE A 294 -19.72 0.03 -23.70
N LYS A 295 -19.25 0.71 -22.67
CA LYS A 295 -19.88 0.70 -21.34
C LYS A 295 -21.19 1.49 -21.28
N ASN A 296 -21.32 2.60 -22.00
CA ASN A 296 -22.41 3.56 -21.80
C ASN A 296 -23.35 3.72 -23.01
N VAL A 297 -22.96 3.28 -24.19
CA VAL A 297 -23.78 3.29 -25.42
C VAL A 297 -24.21 1.86 -25.76
N LEU A 298 -23.26 0.93 -25.94
CA LEU A 298 -23.57 -0.46 -26.30
C LEU A 298 -24.20 -1.23 -25.14
N ALA A 299 -23.55 -1.28 -23.97
CA ALA A 299 -24.00 -2.06 -22.81
C ALA A 299 -24.26 -1.21 -21.55
N PRO A 300 -25.08 -0.14 -21.62
CA PRO A 300 -25.42 0.67 -20.47
C PRO A 300 -26.13 -0.17 -19.40
N SER A 301 -25.96 0.21 -18.13
CA SER A 301 -26.57 -0.53 -17.01
C SER A 301 -28.10 -0.63 -17.10
N ALA A 302 -28.76 0.33 -17.79
CA ALA A 302 -30.20 0.28 -18.05
C ALA A 302 -30.60 -0.83 -19.05
N ALA A 303 -29.74 -1.16 -20.01
CA ALA A 303 -29.95 -2.22 -20.99
C ALA A 303 -29.49 -3.61 -20.48
N ASP A 304 -28.46 -3.67 -19.63
CA ASP A 304 -27.93 -4.91 -19.05
C ASP A 304 -28.55 -5.27 -17.69
N LYS A 305 -29.89 -5.36 -17.61
CA LYS A 305 -30.61 -5.64 -16.35
C LYS A 305 -30.19 -6.96 -15.68
N LYS A 306 -29.83 -7.96 -16.49
CA LYS A 306 -29.38 -9.28 -16.02
C LYS A 306 -27.89 -9.32 -15.68
N LYS A 307 -27.16 -8.20 -15.79
CA LYS A 307 -25.71 -8.06 -15.51
C LYS A 307 -24.83 -9.04 -16.31
N THR A 308 -25.29 -9.46 -17.48
CA THR A 308 -24.59 -10.39 -18.38
C THR A 308 -23.35 -9.77 -19.00
N TRP A 309 -23.31 -8.43 -19.13
CA TRP A 309 -22.20 -7.67 -19.68
C TRP A 309 -21.34 -6.99 -18.61
N ALA A 310 -21.60 -7.23 -17.31
CA ALA A 310 -20.95 -6.52 -16.20
C ALA A 310 -19.41 -6.62 -16.23
N GLN A 311 -18.85 -7.78 -16.58
CA GLN A 311 -17.41 -7.99 -16.70
C GLN A 311 -16.87 -7.63 -18.10
N CYS A 312 -17.54 -8.09 -19.16
CA CYS A 312 -17.12 -7.88 -20.55
C CYS A 312 -16.96 -6.39 -20.93
N LYS A 313 -17.87 -5.52 -20.47
CA LYS A 313 -17.82 -4.08 -20.78
C LYS A 313 -16.72 -3.30 -20.04
N LEU A 314 -16.04 -3.94 -19.08
CA LEU A 314 -14.91 -3.36 -18.34
C LEU A 314 -13.58 -3.96 -18.82
N ASP A 315 -13.58 -5.26 -19.16
CA ASP A 315 -12.45 -5.95 -19.74
C ASP A 315 -12.92 -6.83 -20.90
N ILE A 316 -12.55 -6.43 -22.12
CA ILE A 316 -12.88 -7.16 -23.35
C ILE A 316 -12.37 -8.61 -23.33
N LYS A 317 -11.34 -8.91 -22.53
CA LYS A 317 -10.82 -10.28 -22.38
C LYS A 317 -11.76 -11.21 -21.61
N SER A 318 -12.73 -10.65 -20.89
CA SER A 318 -13.74 -11.37 -20.12
C SER A 318 -15.03 -11.59 -20.92
N CYS A 319 -15.09 -11.14 -22.18
CA CYS A 319 -16.24 -11.34 -23.04
C CYS A 319 -16.35 -12.79 -23.53
N SER A 320 -17.58 -13.31 -23.56
CA SER A 320 -17.88 -14.57 -24.24
C SER A 320 -17.75 -14.41 -25.76
N SER A 321 -17.69 -15.52 -26.50
CA SER A 321 -17.64 -15.48 -27.97
C SER A 321 -18.82 -14.74 -28.59
N SER A 322 -20.04 -14.87 -28.03
CA SER A 322 -21.22 -14.15 -28.52
C SER A 322 -21.14 -12.64 -28.25
N GLN A 323 -20.60 -12.24 -27.09
CA GLN A 323 -20.38 -10.84 -26.76
C GLN A 323 -19.30 -10.21 -27.65
N LEU A 324 -18.24 -10.95 -27.97
CA LEU A 324 -17.22 -10.49 -28.91
C LEU A 324 -17.80 -10.25 -30.31
N THR A 325 -18.71 -11.09 -30.81
CA THR A 325 -19.40 -10.83 -32.08
C THR A 325 -20.20 -9.54 -32.04
N ILE A 326 -20.92 -9.27 -30.93
CA ILE A 326 -21.67 -8.02 -30.75
C ILE A 326 -20.71 -6.81 -30.72
N LEU A 327 -19.56 -6.93 -30.06
CA LEU A 327 -18.52 -5.89 -30.06
C LEU A 327 -17.93 -5.64 -31.46
N GLN A 328 -17.74 -6.70 -32.26
CA GLN A 328 -17.32 -6.56 -33.66
C GLN A 328 -18.35 -5.81 -34.49
N ASN A 329 -19.64 -6.11 -34.29
CA ASN A 329 -20.72 -5.40 -34.97
C ASN A 329 -20.77 -3.92 -34.56
N PHE A 330 -20.64 -3.63 -33.27
CA PHE A 330 -20.58 -2.23 -32.79
C PHE A 330 -19.37 -1.48 -33.35
N ARG A 331 -18.20 -2.14 -33.47
CA ARG A 331 -17.05 -1.57 -34.19
C ARG A 331 -17.36 -1.30 -35.66
N ALA A 332 -18.05 -2.22 -36.34
CA ALA A 332 -18.43 -2.02 -37.74
C ALA A 332 -19.40 -0.84 -37.90
N GLU A 333 -20.36 -0.68 -36.98
CA GLU A 333 -21.23 0.50 -36.90
C GLU A 333 -20.43 1.78 -36.68
N PHE A 334 -19.45 1.76 -35.78
CA PHE A 334 -18.55 2.89 -35.55
C PHE A 334 -17.81 3.31 -36.82
N LEU A 335 -17.17 2.35 -37.50
CA LEU A 335 -16.45 2.61 -38.75
C LEU A 335 -17.37 3.09 -39.88
N ALA A 336 -18.63 2.62 -39.90
CA ALA A 336 -19.62 3.07 -40.88
C ALA A 336 -20.14 4.49 -40.60
N ALA A 337 -20.13 4.92 -39.34
CA ALA A 337 -20.52 6.26 -38.92
C ALA A 337 -19.40 7.31 -39.13
N LEU A 338 -18.15 6.88 -39.35
CA LEU A 338 -17.07 7.78 -39.71
C LEU A 338 -17.30 8.40 -41.10
N PRO A 339 -16.83 9.63 -41.34
CA PRO A 339 -17.03 10.27 -42.63
C PRO A 339 -16.23 9.57 -43.73
N LYS A 340 -16.86 9.36 -44.90
CA LYS A 340 -16.28 8.56 -46.00
C LYS A 340 -15.36 9.41 -46.89
N PRO A 341 -14.25 8.84 -47.41
CA PRO A 341 -13.40 9.51 -48.39
C PRO A 341 -14.23 9.95 -49.61
N GLY A 342 -14.19 11.26 -49.95
CA GLY A 342 -14.93 11.85 -51.06
C GLY A 342 -16.34 12.38 -50.74
N GLN A 343 -16.86 12.21 -49.52
CA GLN A 343 -18.15 12.76 -49.06
C GLN A 343 -18.00 13.84 -47.98
N SER A 344 -16.77 14.22 -47.63
CA SER A 344 -16.45 15.14 -46.52
C SER A 344 -15.55 16.27 -47.02
N PRO A 345 -15.50 17.42 -46.30
CA PRO A 345 -14.63 18.53 -46.69
C PRO A 345 -13.17 18.06 -46.82
N PRO A 346 -12.40 18.60 -47.79
CA PRO A 346 -11.01 18.19 -48.09
C PRO A 346 -9.98 18.41 -46.96
N THR A 347 -10.43 18.79 -45.76
CA THR A 347 -9.60 19.23 -44.62
C THR A 347 -9.68 18.28 -43.41
N MET A 348 -10.29 17.10 -43.55
CA MET A 348 -10.47 16.14 -42.45
C MET A 348 -9.41 15.05 -42.44
N SER A 349 -8.93 14.68 -41.25
CA SER A 349 -8.00 13.54 -41.06
C SER A 349 -8.37 12.74 -39.81
N MET A 350 -7.92 11.49 -39.74
CA MET A 350 -8.29 10.60 -38.63
C MET A 350 -7.18 9.62 -38.27
N PHE A 351 -7.12 9.27 -37.00
CA PHE A 351 -6.32 8.20 -36.43
C PHE A 351 -7.25 7.27 -35.66
N ILE A 352 -7.59 6.13 -36.28
CA ILE A 352 -8.54 5.17 -35.73
C ILE A 352 -7.78 3.87 -35.44
N ASP A 353 -7.49 3.63 -34.16
CA ASP A 353 -6.84 2.41 -33.72
C ASP A 353 -7.86 1.38 -33.20
N SER A 354 -7.38 0.17 -32.93
CA SER A 354 -8.18 -0.93 -32.39
C SER A 354 -7.92 -1.17 -30.91
N CYS A 355 -7.39 -0.20 -30.17
CA CYS A 355 -7.18 -0.32 -28.73
C CYS A 355 -8.54 -0.30 -27.99
N HIS A 356 -8.58 -0.89 -26.81
CA HIS A 356 -9.71 -0.73 -25.88
C HIS A 356 -9.39 0.45 -24.95
N ALA A 357 -9.53 1.66 -25.48
CA ALA A 357 -9.06 2.89 -24.84
C ALA A 357 -10.11 4.01 -24.89
N HIS A 358 -9.91 5.05 -24.08
CA HIS A 358 -10.68 6.29 -24.07
C HIS A 358 -9.76 7.39 -23.53
N CYS A 359 -9.66 8.53 -24.22
CA CYS A 359 -8.66 9.59 -23.98
C CYS A 359 -7.19 9.17 -24.14
N GLN A 360 -6.66 9.32 -25.35
CA GLN A 360 -5.30 8.88 -25.70
C GLN A 360 -4.29 10.02 -25.90
N SER A 361 -4.74 11.26 -26.04
CA SER A 361 -3.86 12.42 -26.29
C SER A 361 -3.25 13.02 -25.02
N GLY A 362 -3.87 12.76 -23.86
CA GLY A 362 -3.47 13.34 -22.58
C GLY A 362 -2.33 12.62 -21.86
N SER A 363 -2.09 11.33 -22.15
CA SER A 363 -1.01 10.55 -21.54
C SER A 363 0.18 10.44 -22.49
N GLN A 364 1.39 10.44 -21.93
CA GLN A 364 2.62 10.31 -22.69
C GLN A 364 2.75 8.92 -23.33
N ASP A 365 2.40 7.87 -22.58
CA ASP A 365 2.44 6.45 -23.00
C ASP A 365 1.66 6.20 -24.30
N THR A 366 0.56 6.92 -24.50
CA THR A 366 -0.28 6.80 -25.69
C THR A 366 0.05 7.82 -26.76
N TRP A 367 0.68 8.95 -26.41
CA TRP A 367 0.97 10.04 -27.34
C TRP A 367 2.17 9.73 -28.24
N LEU A 368 3.36 9.53 -27.67
CA LEU A 368 4.62 9.45 -28.43
C LEU A 368 5.67 8.46 -27.89
N GLU A 369 5.42 7.77 -26.76
CA GLU A 369 6.34 6.73 -26.26
C GLU A 369 6.50 5.55 -27.22
N GLU A 370 7.61 4.80 -27.10
CA GLU A 370 7.96 3.75 -28.05
C GLU A 370 6.87 2.68 -28.24
N ASP A 371 6.11 2.38 -27.18
CA ASP A 371 5.02 1.40 -27.14
C ASP A 371 3.62 2.02 -27.38
N SER A 372 3.56 3.31 -27.71
CA SER A 372 2.30 3.99 -28.01
C SER A 372 1.56 3.32 -29.18
N PRO A 373 0.21 3.45 -29.25
CA PRO A 373 -0.56 2.96 -30.38
C PRO A 373 -0.02 3.49 -31.71
N LYS A 374 0.08 2.59 -32.69
CA LYS A 374 0.57 2.89 -34.03
C LYS A 374 -0.43 2.44 -35.08
N VAL A 375 -0.75 3.33 -36.00
CA VAL A 375 -1.47 3.01 -37.25
C VAL A 375 -0.49 3.25 -38.38
N GLU A 376 -0.28 2.23 -39.22
CA GLU A 376 0.71 2.27 -40.30
C GLU A 376 2.13 2.65 -39.83
N LYS A 377 2.52 2.19 -38.63
CA LYS A 377 3.78 2.50 -37.93
C LYS A 377 3.93 3.96 -37.47
N THR A 378 2.91 4.79 -37.64
CA THR A 378 2.89 6.17 -37.15
C THR A 378 2.23 6.24 -35.78
N GLN A 379 2.90 6.90 -34.82
CA GLN A 379 2.37 7.14 -33.48
C GLN A 379 1.37 8.31 -33.49
N ILE A 380 0.52 8.39 -32.46
CA ILE A 380 -0.55 9.41 -32.37
C ILE A 380 0.02 10.83 -32.48
N GLY A 381 0.98 11.21 -31.63
CA GLY A 381 1.48 12.58 -31.61
C GLY A 381 2.20 12.97 -32.89
N ARG A 382 2.88 12.02 -33.55
CA ARG A 382 3.49 12.24 -34.85
C ARG A 382 2.43 12.49 -35.94
N ALA A 383 1.39 11.66 -35.99
CA ALA A 383 0.28 11.83 -36.94
C ALA A 383 -0.42 13.19 -36.78
N VAL A 384 -0.65 13.61 -35.53
CA VAL A 384 -1.29 14.91 -35.24
C VAL A 384 -0.38 16.08 -35.61
N GLY A 385 0.92 16.00 -35.30
CA GLY A 385 1.89 17.02 -35.69
C GLY A 385 2.03 17.14 -37.21
N ASP A 386 2.18 16.01 -37.91
CA ASP A 386 2.27 15.95 -39.37
C ASP A 386 1.02 16.56 -40.02
N TRP A 387 -0.17 16.19 -39.54
CA TRP A 387 -1.42 16.78 -40.00
C TRP A 387 -1.53 18.27 -39.69
N PHE A 388 -1.11 18.72 -38.50
CA PHE A 388 -1.26 20.14 -38.13
C PHE A 388 -0.40 21.02 -39.05
N TYR A 389 0.86 20.63 -39.27
CA TYR A 389 1.83 21.37 -40.08
C TYR A 389 1.77 21.05 -41.59
N ASP A 390 0.85 20.18 -42.01
CA ASP A 390 0.70 19.74 -43.41
C ASP A 390 2.00 19.12 -43.96
N ARG A 391 2.73 18.35 -43.11
CA ARG A 391 3.94 17.63 -43.52
C ARG A 391 3.54 16.41 -44.37
N GLU A 392 4.15 16.27 -45.54
CA GLU A 392 3.92 15.10 -46.39
C GLU A 392 4.32 13.81 -45.66
N THR A 393 3.35 12.91 -45.47
CA THR A 393 3.67 11.53 -45.12
C THR A 393 4.37 10.91 -46.32
N ALA A 394 5.58 10.38 -46.13
CA ALA A 394 6.23 9.54 -47.14
C ALA A 394 5.50 8.19 -47.27
N VAL A 395 4.24 8.24 -47.69
CA VAL A 395 3.39 7.09 -47.99
C VAL A 395 2.51 7.48 -49.18
N THR A 396 3.09 7.43 -50.38
CA THR A 396 2.28 7.27 -51.58
C THR A 396 1.57 5.91 -51.52
N PRO A 397 0.24 5.84 -51.69
CA PRO A 397 -0.42 4.57 -51.97
C PRO A 397 -0.03 4.12 -53.38
N LYS A 398 0.54 2.93 -53.54
CA LYS A 398 0.62 2.28 -54.85
C LYS A 398 -0.65 1.46 -55.07
N PRO A 399 -1.52 1.83 -56.03
CA PRO A 399 -2.49 0.90 -56.58
C PRO A 399 -1.77 -0.03 -57.58
N GLU A 400 -1.82 -1.32 -57.34
CA GLU A 400 -1.59 -2.31 -58.39
C GLU A 400 -2.80 -2.33 -59.32
N PHE A 401 -2.60 -2.01 -60.61
CA PHE A 401 -3.08 -2.73 -61.81
C PHE A 401 -2.91 -1.84 -63.05
N GLY A 402 -2.08 -2.26 -64.02
CA GLY A 402 -1.99 -1.60 -65.33
C GLY A 402 -0.70 -1.91 -66.08
N ARG A 403 -0.76 -2.88 -66.99
CA ARG A 403 0.32 -3.36 -67.88
C ARG A 403 1.00 -2.25 -68.69
N THR A 404 2.31 -2.33 -68.87
CA THR A 404 2.96 -2.06 -70.16
C THR A 404 4.12 -3.01 -70.40
N ASN A 405 4.29 -3.33 -71.69
CA ASN A 405 5.02 -4.47 -72.24
C ASN A 405 6.54 -4.27 -72.33
N THR A 406 7.23 -5.41 -72.54
CA THR A 406 8.58 -5.65 -73.11
C THR A 406 9.74 -5.84 -72.11
N PRO A 407 10.73 -6.71 -72.43
CA PRO A 407 10.67 -8.17 -72.31
C PRO A 407 11.64 -8.71 -71.22
N PRO A 408 11.47 -9.95 -70.71
CA PRO A 408 12.29 -10.44 -69.62
C PRO A 408 13.60 -11.05 -70.13
N VAL A 409 14.73 -10.56 -69.61
CA VAL A 409 15.93 -11.37 -69.41
C VAL A 409 15.70 -12.18 -68.13
N ALA A 410 15.82 -13.50 -68.23
CA ALA A 410 15.61 -14.43 -67.13
C ALA A 410 16.68 -14.22 -66.02
N PRO A 411 16.27 -14.07 -64.74
CA PRO A 411 17.18 -14.17 -63.61
C PRO A 411 17.32 -15.64 -63.16
N PRO A 412 18.38 -15.96 -62.37
CA PRO A 412 18.72 -17.32 -62.02
C PRO A 412 17.76 -17.92 -60.99
N VAL A 413 17.60 -19.23 -61.09
CA VAL A 413 16.79 -20.07 -60.20
C VAL A 413 17.24 -19.90 -58.75
N LEU A 414 16.35 -19.41 -57.88
CA LEU A 414 16.50 -19.44 -56.42
C LEU A 414 16.30 -20.88 -55.88
N PRO A 415 17.03 -21.29 -54.83
CA PRO A 415 16.99 -22.65 -54.31
C PRO A 415 15.70 -22.93 -53.51
N ARG A 416 15.33 -24.21 -53.46
CA ARG A 416 14.14 -24.79 -52.79
C ARG A 416 14.03 -24.38 -51.30
N PRO A 417 12.81 -24.38 -50.72
CA PRO A 417 12.57 -24.02 -49.32
C PRO A 417 13.39 -24.87 -48.33
N PRO A 418 13.81 -24.29 -47.18
CA PRO A 418 14.59 -25.01 -46.19
C PRO A 418 13.80 -26.21 -45.63
N PRO A 419 14.43 -27.38 -45.43
CA PRO A 419 13.77 -28.55 -44.84
C PRO A 419 13.25 -28.26 -43.43
N THR A 420 12.16 -28.90 -43.00
CA THR A 420 11.60 -28.83 -41.62
C THR A 420 12.68 -29.00 -40.55
N LEU A 421 13.72 -29.79 -40.85
CA LEU A 421 14.87 -30.01 -39.99
C LEU A 421 15.63 -28.72 -39.63
N LEU A 422 15.85 -27.81 -40.59
CA LEU A 422 16.56 -26.55 -40.36
C LEU A 422 15.72 -25.59 -39.51
N CYS A 423 14.41 -25.52 -39.74
CA CYS A 423 13.51 -24.71 -38.92
C CYS A 423 13.40 -25.24 -37.49
N ASN A 424 13.37 -26.56 -37.30
CA ASN A 424 13.40 -27.18 -35.97
C ASN A 424 14.72 -26.87 -35.25
N ALA A 425 15.87 -26.95 -35.93
CA ALA A 425 17.16 -26.58 -35.35
C ALA A 425 17.20 -25.12 -34.88
N LEU A 426 16.65 -24.19 -35.67
CA LEU A 426 16.56 -22.78 -35.31
C LEU A 426 15.59 -22.53 -34.14
N LEU A 427 14.43 -23.19 -34.12
CA LEU A 427 13.48 -23.10 -33.01
C LEU A 427 14.11 -23.58 -31.70
N ILE A 428 14.81 -24.71 -31.73
CA ILE A 428 15.55 -25.25 -30.57
C ILE A 428 16.67 -24.29 -30.14
N ALA A 429 17.38 -23.69 -31.10
CA ALA A 429 18.43 -22.70 -30.82
C ALA A 429 17.86 -21.43 -30.14
N TYR A 430 16.74 -20.89 -30.62
CA TYR A 430 16.11 -19.73 -30.00
C TYR A 430 15.59 -20.05 -28.59
N VAL A 431 14.94 -21.20 -28.41
CA VAL A 431 14.48 -21.63 -27.09
C VAL A 431 15.66 -21.79 -26.13
N SER A 432 16.73 -22.49 -26.53
CA SER A 432 17.91 -22.73 -25.68
C SER A 432 18.66 -21.45 -25.30
N ARG A 433 18.69 -20.43 -26.16
CA ARG A 433 19.27 -19.11 -25.88
C ARG A 433 18.33 -18.15 -25.13
N ALA A 434 17.21 -18.63 -24.62
CA ALA A 434 16.21 -17.84 -23.90
C ALA A 434 15.61 -16.68 -24.72
N LEU A 435 15.40 -16.91 -26.03
CA LEU A 435 14.75 -15.99 -26.97
C LEU A 435 13.37 -16.54 -27.41
N PRO A 436 12.37 -16.57 -26.50
CA PRO A 436 11.09 -17.22 -26.78
C PRO A 436 10.23 -16.46 -27.80
N GLU A 437 10.37 -15.13 -27.92
CA GLU A 437 9.60 -14.33 -28.88
C GLU A 437 10.04 -14.61 -30.32
N GLU A 438 11.35 -14.70 -30.55
CA GLU A 438 11.96 -15.03 -31.82
C GLU A 438 11.56 -16.44 -32.26
N ALA A 439 11.54 -17.40 -31.33
CA ALA A 439 11.04 -18.74 -31.57
C ALA A 439 9.56 -18.74 -32.00
N LEU A 440 8.70 -17.97 -31.32
CA LEU A 440 7.28 -17.87 -31.64
C LEU A 440 7.02 -17.15 -32.98
N ARG A 441 7.81 -16.13 -33.30
CA ARG A 441 7.78 -15.45 -34.61
C ARG A 441 8.18 -16.39 -35.74
N LEU A 442 9.26 -17.16 -35.55
CA LEU A 442 9.69 -18.15 -36.54
C LEU A 442 8.65 -19.25 -36.74
N TYR A 443 8.03 -19.74 -35.65
CA TYR A 443 6.92 -20.69 -35.72
C TYR A 443 5.71 -20.11 -36.49
N ALA A 444 5.37 -18.84 -36.27
CA ALA A 444 4.30 -18.18 -37.01
C ALA A 444 4.63 -18.06 -38.51
N LEU A 445 5.86 -17.66 -38.86
CA LEU A 445 6.33 -17.54 -40.24
C LEU A 445 6.29 -18.89 -40.98
N LEU A 446 6.75 -19.98 -40.34
CA LEU A 446 6.71 -21.34 -40.89
C LEU A 446 5.28 -21.77 -41.29
N ASN A 447 4.30 -21.40 -40.48
CA ASN A 447 2.90 -21.76 -40.70
C ASN A 447 2.13 -20.78 -41.60
N HIS A 448 2.67 -19.59 -41.88
CA HIS A 448 2.07 -18.56 -42.76
C HIS A 448 2.62 -18.55 -44.20
N ALA A 449 3.89 -18.92 -44.42
CA ALA A 449 4.61 -18.61 -45.66
C ALA A 449 4.61 -19.68 -46.77
N ALA A 450 4.09 -20.90 -46.55
CA ALA A 450 4.33 -22.02 -47.48
C ALA A 450 3.07 -22.48 -48.24
N ARG A 451 3.12 -22.44 -49.59
CA ARG A 451 2.29 -23.23 -50.50
C ARG A 451 3.18 -24.05 -51.45
N PRO A 452 3.18 -25.40 -51.37
CA PRO A 452 2.47 -26.20 -50.38
C PRO A 452 3.09 -26.04 -48.98
N PRO A 453 2.31 -26.12 -47.89
CA PRO A 453 2.80 -25.85 -46.54
C PRO A 453 3.85 -26.87 -46.09
N VAL A 454 5.00 -26.39 -45.64
CA VAL A 454 5.97 -27.22 -44.88
C VAL A 454 5.22 -27.76 -43.65
N ARG A 455 5.17 -29.08 -43.48
CA ARG A 455 4.42 -29.70 -42.37
C ARG A 455 5.20 -29.54 -41.07
N SER A 456 4.68 -28.75 -40.14
CA SER A 456 5.10 -28.71 -38.74
C SER A 456 4.97 -30.10 -38.10
N ASP A 457 6.03 -30.58 -37.47
CA ASP A 457 6.10 -31.89 -36.82
C ASP A 457 6.07 -31.77 -35.29
N HIS A 458 6.19 -32.89 -34.59
CA HIS A 458 6.13 -32.95 -33.13
C HIS A 458 7.28 -32.16 -32.45
N TYR A 459 8.44 -32.01 -33.08
CA TYR A 459 9.54 -31.17 -32.56
C TYR A 459 9.25 -29.68 -32.74
N THR A 460 8.62 -29.30 -33.86
CA THR A 460 8.15 -27.94 -34.10
C THR A 460 7.16 -27.50 -33.01
N TYR A 461 6.15 -28.33 -32.72
CA TYR A 461 5.16 -28.05 -31.67
C TYR A 461 5.77 -28.07 -30.27
N SER A 462 6.63 -29.04 -29.95
CA SER A 462 7.32 -29.11 -28.65
C SER A 462 8.12 -27.84 -28.35
N SER A 463 8.88 -27.33 -29.34
CA SER A 463 9.67 -26.11 -29.19
C SER A 463 8.80 -24.87 -29.01
N ALA A 464 7.71 -24.74 -29.77
CA ALA A 464 6.76 -23.63 -29.64
C ALA A 464 6.01 -23.64 -28.29
N LEU A 465 5.63 -24.82 -27.79
CA LEU A 465 5.01 -24.98 -26.46
C LEU A 465 6.01 -24.63 -25.35
N THR A 466 7.27 -25.03 -25.50
CA THR A 466 8.34 -24.69 -24.54
C THR A 466 8.60 -23.17 -24.51
N ALA A 467 8.62 -22.51 -25.67
CA ALA A 467 8.72 -21.05 -25.75
C ALA A 467 7.54 -20.37 -25.02
N CYS A 468 6.31 -20.83 -25.24
CA CYS A 468 5.12 -20.33 -24.55
C CYS A 468 5.20 -20.53 -23.02
N SER A 469 5.76 -21.66 -22.59
CA SER A 469 5.97 -21.99 -21.17
C SER A 469 6.96 -21.02 -20.51
N ARG A 470 8.12 -20.79 -21.16
CA ARG A 470 9.16 -19.85 -20.69
C ARG A 470 8.64 -18.41 -20.65
N SER A 471 7.84 -18.00 -21.63
CA SER A 471 7.22 -16.67 -21.65
C SER A 471 5.98 -16.55 -20.75
N ARG A 472 5.55 -17.62 -20.05
CA ARG A 472 4.32 -17.70 -19.24
C ARG A 472 3.04 -17.27 -19.98
N ARG A 473 2.94 -17.53 -21.30
CA ARG A 473 1.82 -17.10 -22.16
C ARG A 473 0.82 -18.22 -22.41
N LEU A 474 -0.04 -18.49 -21.42
CA LEU A 474 -1.05 -19.57 -21.51
C LEU A 474 -1.95 -19.46 -22.75
N ARG A 475 -2.33 -18.25 -23.16
CA ARG A 475 -3.22 -18.03 -24.32
C ARG A 475 -2.57 -18.44 -25.64
N LEU A 476 -1.31 -18.08 -25.85
CA LEU A 476 -0.56 -18.50 -27.04
C LEU A 476 -0.32 -20.00 -27.01
N GLY A 477 0.04 -20.57 -25.85
CA GLY A 477 0.20 -22.00 -25.68
C GLY A 477 -1.08 -22.80 -26.01
N ARG A 478 -2.25 -22.32 -25.57
CA ARG A 478 -3.55 -22.89 -25.94
C ARG A 478 -3.82 -22.80 -27.45
N SER A 479 -3.40 -21.72 -28.10
CA SER A 479 -3.53 -21.56 -29.56
C SER A 479 -2.65 -22.57 -30.32
N VAL A 480 -1.39 -22.74 -29.90
CA VAL A 480 -0.46 -23.75 -30.46
C VAL A 480 -1.02 -25.16 -30.24
N HIS A 481 -1.51 -25.46 -29.04
CA HIS A 481 -2.16 -26.74 -28.73
C HIS A 481 -3.42 -26.98 -29.59
N ALA A 482 -4.27 -25.96 -29.79
CA ALA A 482 -5.43 -26.06 -30.66
C ALA A 482 -5.05 -26.21 -32.15
N HIS A 483 -3.93 -25.62 -32.59
CA HIS A 483 -3.41 -25.80 -33.95
C HIS A 483 -2.94 -27.26 -34.17
N LEU A 484 -2.25 -27.83 -33.18
CA LEU A 484 -1.83 -29.23 -33.17
C LEU A 484 -3.04 -30.18 -33.27
N LEU A 485 -4.08 -29.97 -32.44
CA LEU A 485 -5.31 -30.77 -32.46
C LEU A 485 -6.12 -30.65 -33.76
N ARG A 486 -6.06 -29.49 -34.44
CA ARG A 486 -6.72 -29.30 -35.74
C ARG A 486 -5.98 -29.99 -36.89
N ARG A 487 -4.65 -30.07 -36.80
CA ARG A 487 -3.79 -30.67 -37.83
C ARG A 487 -3.67 -32.18 -37.68
N ALA A 488 -3.81 -32.72 -36.49
CA ALA A 488 -3.70 -34.14 -36.19
C ALA A 488 -5.04 -34.68 -35.66
N ARG A 489 -5.56 -35.78 -36.25
CA ARG A 489 -6.81 -36.42 -35.77
C ARG A 489 -6.70 -36.93 -34.32
N SER A 490 -5.48 -37.19 -33.86
CA SER A 490 -5.09 -37.47 -32.47
C SER A 490 -3.68 -36.92 -32.22
N LEU A 491 -3.34 -36.61 -30.96
CA LEU A 491 -2.00 -36.16 -30.59
C LEU A 491 -0.95 -37.22 -30.99
N PRO A 492 0.13 -36.84 -31.71
CA PRO A 492 1.22 -37.76 -32.01
C PRO A 492 1.74 -38.42 -30.74
N ASP A 493 1.90 -39.75 -30.74
CA ASP A 493 2.32 -40.52 -29.56
C ASP A 493 3.82 -40.40 -29.30
N THR A 494 4.29 -39.18 -29.09
CA THR A 494 5.68 -38.86 -28.76
C THR A 494 5.76 -38.30 -27.36
N ALA A 495 6.61 -38.90 -26.52
CA ALA A 495 6.78 -38.48 -25.13
C ALA A 495 7.26 -37.01 -25.02
N VAL A 496 8.10 -36.55 -25.96
CA VAL A 496 8.63 -35.17 -26.01
C VAL A 496 7.52 -34.13 -26.11
N LEU A 497 6.56 -34.33 -27.02
CA LEU A 497 5.47 -33.40 -27.25
C LEU A 497 4.49 -33.35 -26.06
N ARG A 498 4.16 -34.51 -25.49
CA ARG A 498 3.28 -34.58 -24.31
C ARG A 498 3.92 -33.97 -23.07
N ASN A 499 5.21 -34.21 -22.84
CA ASN A 499 5.93 -33.59 -21.72
C ASN A 499 6.00 -32.06 -21.90
N SER A 500 6.22 -31.57 -23.12
CA SER A 500 6.18 -30.13 -23.43
C SER A 500 4.80 -29.52 -23.18
N LEU A 501 3.74 -30.26 -23.48
CA LEU A 501 2.36 -29.84 -23.25
C LEU A 501 2.03 -29.81 -21.75
N LEU A 502 2.40 -30.85 -21.02
CA LEU A 502 2.23 -30.92 -19.56
C LEU A 502 2.98 -29.77 -18.86
N ASN A 503 4.23 -29.53 -19.26
CA ASN A 503 5.04 -28.43 -18.73
C ASN A 503 4.44 -27.05 -19.02
N LEU A 504 3.88 -26.83 -20.22
CA LEU A 504 3.18 -25.57 -20.55
C LEU A 504 2.06 -25.29 -19.55
N TYR A 505 1.19 -26.27 -19.29
CA TYR A 505 0.07 -26.09 -18.38
C TYR A 505 0.53 -25.97 -16.92
N ALA A 506 1.47 -26.81 -16.47
CA ALA A 506 2.07 -26.70 -15.13
C ALA A 506 2.77 -25.34 -14.89
N SER A 507 3.39 -24.77 -15.92
CA SER A 507 4.08 -23.49 -15.79
C SER A 507 3.14 -22.29 -15.82
N CYS A 508 2.03 -22.36 -16.57
CA CYS A 508 1.21 -21.20 -16.93
C CYS A 508 -0.18 -21.13 -16.27
N VAL A 509 -0.71 -22.22 -15.69
CA VAL A 509 -2.02 -22.21 -15.00
C VAL A 509 -1.91 -21.52 -13.64
N ARG A 510 -2.89 -20.68 -13.30
CA ARG A 510 -2.95 -19.93 -12.02
C ARG A 510 -3.71 -20.70 -10.95
N TYR A 511 -3.30 -20.53 -9.70
CA TYR A 511 -3.75 -21.27 -8.51
C TYR A 511 -5.27 -21.21 -8.21
N ARG A 512 -5.99 -20.14 -8.61
CA ARG A 512 -7.41 -19.93 -8.24
C ARG A 512 -8.44 -20.83 -8.93
N ASP A 513 -8.06 -21.67 -9.91
CA ASP A 513 -8.97 -22.55 -10.67
C ASP A 513 -9.06 -24.01 -10.12
N ALA A 514 -8.76 -24.22 -8.84
CA ALA A 514 -8.57 -25.53 -8.19
C ALA A 514 -9.77 -26.52 -8.17
N ARG A 515 -10.94 -26.16 -8.72
CA ARG A 515 -12.05 -27.12 -8.85
C ARG A 515 -11.79 -28.21 -9.90
N VAL A 516 -10.77 -28.02 -10.76
CA VAL A 516 -10.48 -28.87 -11.91
C VAL A 516 -8.96 -28.88 -12.16
N ASP A 517 -8.27 -29.95 -11.78
CA ASP A 517 -6.83 -30.10 -12.00
C ASP A 517 -6.53 -30.52 -13.45
N VAL A 518 -6.42 -29.51 -14.33
CA VAL A 518 -6.14 -29.70 -15.76
C VAL A 518 -4.80 -30.40 -16.00
N VAL A 519 -3.80 -30.12 -15.16
CA VAL A 519 -2.46 -30.73 -15.26
C VAL A 519 -2.55 -32.20 -14.92
N ARG A 520 -3.25 -32.55 -13.83
CA ARG A 520 -3.50 -33.94 -13.44
C ARG A 520 -4.26 -34.71 -14.51
N ARG A 521 -5.34 -34.15 -15.08
CA ARG A 521 -6.09 -34.82 -16.15
C ARG A 521 -5.25 -35.04 -17.41
N LEU A 522 -4.42 -34.06 -17.77
CA LEU A 522 -3.53 -34.22 -18.91
C LEU A 522 -2.53 -35.35 -18.66
N PHE A 523 -2.00 -35.47 -17.44
CA PHE A 523 -1.11 -36.55 -17.03
C PHE A 523 -1.80 -37.92 -17.04
N ASP A 524 -3.01 -38.01 -16.48
CA ASP A 524 -3.79 -39.26 -16.40
C ASP A 524 -4.12 -39.79 -17.81
N THR A 525 -4.38 -38.89 -18.77
CA THR A 525 -4.68 -39.22 -20.16
C THR A 525 -3.46 -39.50 -21.04
N MET A 526 -2.24 -39.58 -20.49
CA MET A 526 -1.04 -39.95 -21.25
C MET A 526 -0.89 -41.47 -21.41
N PRO A 527 -0.96 -42.04 -22.64
CA PRO A 527 -0.74 -43.47 -22.88
C PRO A 527 0.62 -44.03 -22.45
N LYS A 528 1.67 -43.21 -22.48
CA LYS A 528 3.02 -43.56 -22.03
C LYS A 528 3.55 -42.45 -21.13
N ARG A 529 3.75 -42.78 -19.86
CA ARG A 529 4.37 -41.91 -18.85
C ARG A 529 5.85 -42.23 -18.75
N ASN A 530 6.65 -41.23 -18.40
CA ASN A 530 8.06 -41.39 -18.10
C ASN A 530 8.44 -40.52 -16.90
N VAL A 531 9.67 -40.66 -16.40
CA VAL A 531 10.14 -39.94 -15.20
C VAL A 531 9.98 -38.42 -15.34
N VAL A 532 10.16 -37.86 -16.54
CA VAL A 532 9.98 -36.41 -16.79
C VAL A 532 8.53 -35.97 -16.58
N SER A 533 7.55 -36.75 -17.01
CA SER A 533 6.13 -36.46 -16.77
C SER A 533 5.77 -36.48 -15.27
N TRP A 534 6.34 -37.43 -14.51
CA TRP A 534 6.18 -37.50 -13.05
C TRP A 534 6.83 -36.32 -12.34
N ASN A 535 8.08 -35.99 -12.68
CA ASN A 535 8.81 -34.86 -12.09
C ASN A 535 8.08 -33.52 -12.34
N THR A 536 7.47 -33.35 -13.52
CA THR A 536 6.66 -32.16 -13.85
C THR A 536 5.41 -32.08 -12.95
N LEU A 537 4.82 -33.23 -12.63
CA LEU A 537 3.66 -33.32 -11.76
C LEU A 537 4.03 -33.01 -10.30
N PHE A 538 5.13 -33.57 -9.79
CA PHE A 538 5.61 -33.27 -8.43
C PHE A 538 5.84 -31.75 -8.24
N GLY A 539 6.59 -31.12 -9.15
CA GLY A 539 6.84 -29.68 -9.10
C GLY A 539 5.57 -28.83 -9.19
N TRP A 540 4.54 -29.29 -9.91
CA TRP A 540 3.24 -28.61 -9.95
C TRP A 540 2.49 -28.68 -8.62
N TYR A 541 2.46 -29.84 -7.96
CA TYR A 541 1.77 -30.02 -6.68
C TYR A 541 2.49 -29.30 -5.54
N VAL A 542 3.83 -29.33 -5.51
CA VAL A 542 4.63 -28.51 -4.58
C VAL A 542 4.33 -27.02 -4.78
N LYS A 543 4.38 -26.52 -6.01
CA LYS A 543 4.09 -25.11 -6.34
C LYS A 543 2.66 -24.68 -5.99
N THR A 544 1.71 -25.62 -5.94
CA THR A 544 0.31 -25.37 -5.57
C THR A 544 0.04 -25.66 -4.09
N ARG A 545 1.07 -25.79 -3.24
CA ARG A 545 0.98 -26.02 -1.79
C ARG A 545 0.14 -27.27 -1.44
N ARG A 546 0.38 -28.37 -2.15
CA ARG A 546 -0.26 -29.68 -1.95
C ARG A 546 0.79 -30.77 -1.65
N PRO A 547 1.42 -30.71 -0.47
CA PRO A 547 2.58 -31.55 -0.13
C PRO A 547 2.21 -33.03 -0.01
N GLN A 548 1.08 -33.35 0.64
CA GLN A 548 0.65 -34.72 0.86
C GLN A 548 0.40 -35.48 -0.45
N GLU A 549 -0.29 -34.85 -1.41
CA GLU A 549 -0.51 -35.46 -2.71
C GLU A 549 0.78 -35.63 -3.51
N THR A 550 1.78 -34.75 -3.32
CA THR A 550 3.10 -34.93 -3.96
C THR A 550 3.76 -36.24 -3.52
N LEU A 551 3.73 -36.52 -2.21
CA LEU A 551 4.34 -37.71 -1.62
C LEU A 551 3.60 -38.98 -2.03
N GLU A 552 2.26 -38.95 -2.05
CA GLU A 552 1.45 -40.06 -2.57
C GLU A 552 1.79 -40.37 -4.04
N LEU A 553 2.02 -39.33 -4.85
CA LEU A 553 2.37 -39.51 -6.25
C LEU A 553 3.78 -40.06 -6.44
N PHE A 554 4.70 -39.72 -5.55
CA PHE A 554 6.04 -40.31 -5.55
C PHE A 554 5.97 -41.81 -5.25
N VAL A 555 5.16 -42.23 -4.27
CA VAL A 555 4.92 -43.66 -4.00
C VAL A 555 4.30 -44.36 -5.20
N ARG A 556 3.24 -43.79 -5.79
CA ARG A 556 2.61 -44.37 -6.99
C ARG A 556 3.57 -44.52 -8.18
N MET A 557 4.51 -43.58 -8.34
CA MET A 557 5.55 -43.70 -9.37
C MET A 557 6.42 -44.96 -9.16
N LEU A 558 6.75 -45.29 -7.91
CA LEU A 558 7.51 -46.49 -7.57
C LEU A 558 6.69 -47.76 -7.79
N GLU A 559 5.41 -47.75 -7.39
CA GLU A 559 4.48 -48.87 -7.58
C GLU A 559 4.26 -49.18 -9.07
N ASP A 560 4.20 -48.15 -9.91
CA ASP A 560 4.13 -48.26 -11.38
C ASP A 560 5.48 -48.74 -12.00
N GLY A 561 6.50 -49.03 -11.19
CA GLY A 561 7.77 -49.61 -11.61
C GLY A 561 8.78 -48.61 -12.20
N PHE A 562 8.57 -47.30 -12.03
CA PHE A 562 9.52 -46.29 -12.51
C PHE A 562 10.66 -46.06 -11.52
N ARG A 563 11.90 -46.12 -12.00
CA ARG A 563 13.09 -45.78 -11.20
C ARG A 563 13.19 -44.25 -11.02
N PRO A 564 13.27 -43.71 -9.79
CA PRO A 564 13.49 -42.29 -9.55
C PRO A 564 14.83 -41.81 -10.08
N THR A 565 14.88 -40.54 -10.47
CA THR A 565 16.12 -39.83 -10.86
C THR A 565 16.50 -38.81 -9.78
N PRO A 566 17.72 -38.26 -9.77
CA PRO A 566 18.09 -37.13 -8.90
C PRO A 566 17.04 -36.01 -8.87
N VAL A 567 16.53 -35.62 -10.05
CA VAL A 567 15.48 -34.60 -10.21
C VAL A 567 14.15 -35.00 -9.57
N SER A 568 13.84 -36.30 -9.50
CA SER A 568 12.63 -36.80 -8.83
C SER A 568 12.67 -36.52 -7.33
N PHE A 569 13.84 -36.67 -6.70
CA PHE A 569 14.03 -36.35 -5.29
C PHE A 569 13.98 -34.85 -5.04
N VAL A 570 14.73 -34.06 -5.82
CA VAL A 570 14.73 -32.57 -5.72
C VAL A 570 13.33 -31.98 -5.82
N ASN A 571 12.50 -32.47 -6.74
CA ASN A 571 11.12 -31.98 -6.89
C ASN A 571 10.15 -32.45 -5.79
N THR A 572 10.56 -33.39 -4.92
CA THR A 572 9.72 -34.00 -3.88
C THR A 572 10.14 -33.56 -2.48
N PHE A 573 11.42 -33.28 -2.25
CA PHE A 573 11.95 -32.85 -0.94
C PHE A 573 11.18 -31.67 -0.32
N PRO A 574 10.80 -30.60 -1.04
CA PRO A 574 10.04 -29.51 -0.43
C PRO A 574 8.65 -29.91 0.10
N ALA A 575 8.11 -31.06 -0.33
CA ALA A 575 6.83 -31.57 0.16
C ALA A 575 6.94 -32.26 1.53
N THR A 576 8.14 -32.67 1.96
CA THR A 576 8.30 -33.47 3.19
C THR A 576 8.19 -32.64 4.46
N VAL A 577 8.52 -31.35 4.41
CA VAL A 577 8.54 -30.45 5.57
C VAL A 577 7.14 -30.27 6.17
N ALA A 578 6.10 -30.27 5.33
CA ALA A 578 4.71 -30.11 5.75
C ALA A 578 3.95 -31.45 5.93
N ALA A 579 4.67 -32.58 5.89
CA ALA A 579 4.10 -33.92 5.96
C ALA A 579 4.55 -34.65 7.24
N ASP A 580 4.24 -35.96 7.32
CA ASP A 580 4.68 -36.81 8.43
C ASP A 580 6.22 -36.68 8.65
N PRO A 581 6.69 -36.51 9.91
CA PRO A 581 8.11 -36.30 10.22
C PRO A 581 9.07 -37.39 9.74
N SER A 582 8.57 -38.57 9.37
CA SER A 582 9.38 -39.67 8.84
C SER A 582 9.82 -39.49 7.38
N TRP A 583 9.12 -38.65 6.61
CA TRP A 583 9.36 -38.52 5.16
C TRP A 583 10.75 -38.01 4.76
N PRO A 584 11.33 -36.98 5.40
CA PRO A 584 12.68 -36.53 5.07
C PRO A 584 13.72 -37.66 5.16
N PHE A 585 13.64 -38.46 6.24
CA PHE A 585 14.54 -39.59 6.46
C PHE A 585 14.28 -40.74 5.49
N LEU A 586 13.02 -41.03 5.19
CA LEU A 586 12.63 -42.09 4.25
C LEU A 586 13.14 -41.79 2.83
N LEU A 587 12.92 -40.57 2.32
CA LEU A 587 13.35 -40.19 0.98
C LEU A 587 14.87 -40.14 0.87
N TYR A 588 15.57 -39.60 1.88
CA TYR A 588 17.03 -39.59 1.88
C TYR A 588 17.62 -41.02 2.00
N GLY A 589 17.02 -41.89 2.82
CA GLY A 589 17.41 -43.30 2.89
C GLY A 589 17.22 -44.03 1.56
N LEU A 590 16.12 -43.76 0.85
CA LEU A 590 15.87 -44.29 -0.49
C LEU A 590 16.87 -43.74 -1.52
N LEU A 591 17.24 -42.47 -1.43
CA LEU A 591 18.27 -41.85 -2.26
C LEU A 591 19.61 -42.57 -2.09
N VAL A 592 20.04 -42.82 -0.85
CA VAL A 592 21.27 -43.58 -0.53
C VAL A 592 21.22 -44.99 -1.13
N LYS A 593 20.08 -45.68 -1.03
CA LYS A 593 19.88 -47.02 -1.59
C LYS A 593 20.06 -47.06 -3.12
N HIS A 594 19.80 -45.96 -3.84
CA HIS A 594 19.98 -45.89 -5.29
C HIS A 594 21.44 -45.75 -5.75
N GLY A 595 22.36 -45.44 -4.85
CA GLY A 595 23.81 -45.51 -5.06
C GLY A 595 24.55 -44.19 -4.91
N ILE A 596 25.88 -44.29 -4.94
CA ILE A 596 26.81 -43.18 -4.66
C ILE A 596 26.71 -42.02 -5.65
N GLU A 597 26.25 -42.27 -6.88
CA GLU A 597 26.06 -41.26 -7.92
C GLU A 597 24.93 -40.27 -7.57
N TYR A 598 23.90 -40.72 -6.86
CA TYR A 598 22.74 -39.89 -6.49
C TYR A 598 23.08 -38.94 -5.34
N ILE A 599 23.80 -39.44 -4.33
CA ILE A 599 24.19 -38.67 -3.15
C ILE A 599 25.37 -37.71 -3.39
N ASN A 600 26.05 -37.83 -4.53
CA ASN A 600 27.10 -36.89 -4.96
C ASN A 600 26.66 -35.95 -6.08
N ASP A 601 25.39 -36.02 -6.53
CA ASP A 601 24.82 -35.02 -7.43
C ASP A 601 24.64 -33.71 -6.66
N LEU A 602 25.33 -32.65 -7.11
CA LEU A 602 25.39 -31.37 -6.39
C LEU A 602 24.01 -30.73 -6.16
N PHE A 603 23.07 -30.91 -7.09
CA PHE A 603 21.71 -30.37 -6.95
C PHE A 603 20.93 -31.14 -5.89
N VAL A 604 21.11 -32.46 -5.83
CA VAL A 604 20.50 -33.29 -4.78
C VAL A 604 21.09 -32.98 -3.42
N VAL A 605 22.41 -32.84 -3.33
CA VAL A 605 23.09 -32.48 -2.07
C VAL A 605 22.56 -31.16 -1.55
N SER A 606 22.53 -30.11 -2.37
CA SER A 606 21.97 -28.80 -2.00
C SER A 606 20.51 -28.93 -1.54
N SER A 607 19.65 -29.58 -2.34
CA SER A 607 18.23 -29.74 -2.01
C SER A 607 17.97 -30.61 -0.77
N ALA A 608 18.82 -31.60 -0.47
CA ALA A 608 18.71 -32.43 0.73
C ALA A 608 19.15 -31.68 1.99
N ILE A 609 20.21 -30.86 1.90
CA ILE A 609 20.62 -29.96 2.99
C ILE A 609 19.47 -28.99 3.31
N ASP A 610 18.88 -28.38 2.29
CA ASP A 610 17.75 -27.46 2.42
C ASP A 610 16.54 -28.15 3.08
N MET A 611 16.17 -29.35 2.63
CA MET A 611 15.09 -30.16 3.21
C MET A 611 15.27 -30.41 4.72
N PHE A 612 16.47 -30.86 5.13
CA PHE A 612 16.74 -31.13 6.55
C PHE A 612 16.83 -29.83 7.36
N SER A 613 17.30 -28.74 6.76
CA SER A 613 17.37 -27.43 7.40
C SER A 613 15.98 -26.83 7.63
N GLU A 614 15.07 -26.90 6.64
CA GLU A 614 13.67 -26.47 6.79
C GLU A 614 12.89 -27.37 7.77
N PHE A 615 13.24 -28.65 7.87
CA PHE A 615 12.68 -29.57 8.86
C PHE A 615 13.16 -29.29 10.29
N GLY A 616 14.27 -28.56 10.47
CA GLY A 616 14.86 -28.25 11.77
C GLY A 616 15.94 -29.24 12.24
N ASP A 617 16.33 -30.24 11.44
CA ASP A 617 17.42 -31.18 11.75
C ASP A 617 18.70 -30.80 11.02
N VAL A 618 19.34 -29.73 11.50
CA VAL A 618 20.62 -29.24 10.99
C VAL A 618 21.74 -30.26 11.09
N GLN A 619 21.69 -31.19 12.04
CA GLN A 619 22.74 -32.20 12.20
C GLN A 619 22.73 -33.20 11.04
N SER A 620 21.54 -33.63 10.61
CA SER A 620 21.39 -34.44 9.40
C SER A 620 21.83 -33.65 8.15
N ALA A 621 21.44 -32.38 8.04
CA ALA A 621 21.90 -31.50 6.95
C ALA A 621 23.43 -31.42 6.89
N ARG A 622 24.08 -31.24 8.06
CA ARG A 622 25.54 -31.19 8.18
C ARG A 622 26.20 -32.51 7.76
N ARG A 623 25.62 -33.65 8.13
CA ARG A 623 26.11 -34.95 7.66
C ARG A 623 26.04 -35.07 6.14
N VAL A 624 24.94 -34.66 5.51
CA VAL A 624 24.83 -34.65 4.04
C VAL A 624 25.94 -33.80 3.41
N PHE A 625 26.18 -32.61 3.95
CA PHE A 625 27.25 -31.72 3.52
C PHE A 625 28.63 -32.40 3.62
N ASP A 626 28.98 -32.97 4.78
CA ASP A 626 30.29 -33.56 5.00
C ASP A 626 30.56 -34.75 4.06
N HIS A 627 29.54 -35.59 3.78
CA HIS A 627 29.66 -36.76 2.91
C HIS A 627 29.78 -36.41 1.41
N ALA A 628 29.45 -35.19 0.99
CA ALA A 628 29.56 -34.78 -0.40
C ALA A 628 31.03 -34.73 -0.86
N ALA A 629 31.40 -35.54 -1.86
CA ALA A 629 32.77 -35.68 -2.33
C ALA A 629 33.34 -34.40 -2.97
N LYS A 630 32.48 -33.57 -3.57
CA LYS A 630 32.80 -32.24 -4.09
C LYS A 630 31.72 -31.25 -3.66
N LYS A 631 32.12 -30.01 -3.42
CA LYS A 631 31.23 -28.94 -2.96
C LYS A 631 31.48 -27.71 -3.82
N ASN A 632 30.48 -27.28 -4.58
CA ASN A 632 30.49 -26.00 -5.28
C ASN A 632 29.99 -24.88 -4.35
N THR A 633 30.05 -23.62 -4.79
CA THR A 633 29.58 -22.47 -4.02
C THR A 633 28.15 -22.64 -3.51
N GLU A 634 27.27 -23.24 -4.31
CA GLU A 634 25.87 -23.52 -3.94
C GLU A 634 25.76 -24.43 -2.72
N VAL A 635 26.44 -25.58 -2.70
CA VAL A 635 26.38 -26.52 -1.55
C VAL A 635 26.90 -25.86 -0.26
N TRP A 636 27.93 -25.03 -0.35
CA TRP A 636 28.40 -24.23 0.81
C TRP A 636 27.37 -23.19 1.25
N ASN A 637 26.81 -22.43 0.32
CA ASN A 637 25.80 -21.42 0.60
C ASN A 637 24.55 -22.03 1.26
N THR A 638 24.09 -23.19 0.79
CA THR A 638 22.93 -23.88 1.36
C THR A 638 23.20 -24.34 2.79
N MET A 639 24.39 -24.86 3.09
CA MET A 639 24.72 -25.27 4.47
C MET A 639 24.88 -24.06 5.41
N ILE A 640 25.56 -23.00 4.97
CA ILE A 640 25.68 -21.75 5.77
C ILE A 640 24.29 -21.18 6.05
N THR A 641 23.43 -21.12 5.04
CA THR A 641 22.04 -20.62 5.17
C THR A 641 21.21 -21.52 6.07
N GLY A 642 21.37 -22.84 5.98
CA GLY A 642 20.68 -23.80 6.84
C GLY A 642 21.03 -23.63 8.32
N TYR A 643 22.29 -23.35 8.66
CA TYR A 643 22.69 -22.99 10.02
C TYR A 643 22.04 -21.67 10.48
N VAL A 644 22.05 -20.64 9.64
CA VAL A 644 21.45 -19.33 9.95
C VAL A 644 19.94 -19.44 10.19
N GLN A 645 19.21 -20.18 9.33
CA GLN A 645 17.76 -20.39 9.47
C GLN A 645 17.37 -21.06 10.79
N ASN A 646 18.27 -21.87 11.35
CA ASN A 646 18.05 -22.63 12.59
C ASN A 646 18.71 -22.00 13.82
N GLY A 647 19.18 -20.75 13.73
CA GLY A 647 19.75 -20.02 14.87
C GLY A 647 21.18 -20.40 15.27
N HIS A 648 21.85 -21.26 14.50
CA HIS A 648 23.23 -21.71 14.75
C HIS A 648 24.24 -20.74 14.10
N PHE A 649 24.26 -19.49 14.56
CA PHE A 649 25.04 -18.41 13.92
C PHE A 649 26.55 -18.61 14.01
N SER A 650 27.05 -19.13 15.13
CA SER A 650 28.48 -19.43 15.32
C SER A 650 28.99 -20.43 14.29
N GLU A 651 28.29 -21.55 14.13
CA GLU A 651 28.66 -22.62 13.21
C GLU A 651 28.57 -22.16 11.75
N ALA A 652 27.61 -21.27 11.43
CA ALA A 652 27.51 -20.63 10.12
C ALA A 652 28.77 -19.80 9.81
N ILE A 653 29.25 -19.01 10.77
CA ILE A 653 30.42 -18.14 10.63
C ILE A 653 31.73 -18.92 10.63
N ASP A 654 31.82 -20.02 11.38
CA ASP A 654 32.93 -20.95 11.32
C ASP A 654 33.05 -21.58 9.92
N LEU A 655 31.92 -22.00 9.36
CA LEU A 655 31.88 -22.58 8.01
C LEU A 655 32.19 -21.53 6.93
N PHE A 656 31.72 -20.29 7.10
CA PHE A 656 32.11 -19.16 6.26
C PHE A 656 33.62 -18.88 6.31
N SER A 657 34.22 -18.95 7.51
CA SER A 657 35.66 -18.76 7.68
C SER A 657 36.48 -19.88 7.02
N GLN A 658 35.97 -21.11 7.03
CA GLN A 658 36.58 -22.25 6.33
C GLN A 658 36.61 -22.06 4.81
N ILE A 659 35.49 -21.67 4.19
CA ILE A 659 35.45 -21.41 2.73
C ILE A 659 36.30 -20.18 2.36
N LEU A 660 36.34 -19.17 3.21
CA LEU A 660 37.21 -18.00 3.02
C LEU A 660 38.71 -18.39 3.08
N GLY A 661 39.08 -19.34 3.95
CA GLY A 661 40.44 -19.84 4.11
C GLY A 661 40.89 -20.81 3.02
N SER A 662 40.00 -21.63 2.45
CA SER A 662 40.36 -22.67 1.48
C SER A 662 40.78 -22.12 0.12
N ARG A 663 40.20 -20.99 -0.33
CA ARG A 663 40.39 -20.37 -1.66
C ARG A 663 40.12 -21.30 -2.87
N GLU A 664 39.62 -22.51 -2.66
CA GLU A 664 39.33 -23.48 -3.72
C GLU A 664 38.06 -23.14 -4.50
N VAL A 665 37.15 -22.42 -3.86
CA VAL A 665 35.82 -22.09 -4.40
C VAL A 665 35.63 -20.57 -4.35
N PRO A 666 35.18 -19.92 -5.45
CA PRO A 666 34.91 -18.49 -5.43
C PRO A 666 33.70 -18.20 -4.54
N LEU A 667 33.86 -17.19 -3.68
CA LEU A 667 32.77 -16.62 -2.90
C LEU A 667 31.89 -15.76 -3.80
N ASP A 668 30.59 -15.88 -3.65
CA ASP A 668 29.62 -15.04 -4.37
C ASP A 668 28.85 -14.14 -3.40
N VAL A 669 27.96 -13.33 -3.97
CA VAL A 669 27.12 -12.40 -3.20
C VAL A 669 26.27 -13.12 -2.17
N VAL A 670 25.82 -14.34 -2.45
CA VAL A 670 24.96 -15.12 -1.54
C VAL A 670 25.77 -15.57 -0.32
N THR A 671 27.04 -15.95 -0.49
CA THR A 671 27.90 -16.33 0.64
C THR A 671 28.04 -15.20 1.67
N PHE A 672 28.26 -13.96 1.20
CA PHE A 672 28.33 -12.80 2.10
C PHE A 672 26.97 -12.41 2.66
N LEU A 673 25.90 -12.58 1.90
CA LEU A 673 24.54 -12.31 2.38
C LEU A 673 24.19 -13.22 3.57
N SER A 674 24.53 -14.52 3.50
CA SER A 674 24.27 -15.44 4.61
C SER A 674 25.12 -15.10 5.84
N ALA A 675 26.40 -14.73 5.66
CA ALA A 675 27.26 -14.30 6.77
C ALA A 675 26.81 -12.98 7.42
N LEU A 676 26.39 -11.98 6.62
CA LEU A 676 25.81 -10.73 7.13
C LEU A 676 24.48 -10.97 7.84
N THR A 677 23.67 -11.91 7.35
CA THR A 677 22.42 -12.32 8.01
C THR A 677 22.70 -12.94 9.37
N ALA A 678 23.71 -13.82 9.46
CA ALA A 678 24.16 -14.40 10.72
C ALA A 678 24.58 -13.31 11.72
N ALA A 679 25.45 -12.39 11.30
CA ALA A 679 25.89 -11.26 12.14
C ALA A 679 24.73 -10.35 12.57
N SER A 680 23.76 -10.12 11.67
CA SER A 680 22.57 -9.32 11.95
C SER A 680 21.64 -9.98 12.96
N GLN A 681 21.40 -11.29 12.85
CA GLN A 681 20.53 -12.05 13.75
C GLN A 681 21.19 -12.33 15.10
N SER A 682 22.52 -12.48 15.14
CA SER A 682 23.28 -12.57 16.39
C SER A 682 23.55 -11.20 17.04
N GLN A 683 23.14 -10.10 16.39
CA GLN A 683 23.43 -8.71 16.79
C GLN A 683 24.92 -8.45 17.08
N ASP A 684 25.82 -9.13 16.36
CA ASP A 684 27.27 -8.99 16.52
C ASP A 684 27.79 -7.88 15.60
N VAL A 685 27.83 -6.66 16.16
CA VAL A 685 28.32 -5.47 15.44
C VAL A 685 29.79 -5.58 15.05
N SER A 686 30.61 -6.29 15.84
CA SER A 686 32.05 -6.44 15.57
C SER A 686 32.28 -7.29 14.33
N LEU A 687 31.61 -8.44 14.27
CA LEU A 687 31.62 -9.31 13.10
C LEU A 687 31.08 -8.58 11.87
N GLY A 688 29.97 -7.84 12.02
CA GLY A 688 29.41 -7.00 10.97
C GLY A 688 30.40 -5.97 10.41
N GLN A 689 31.14 -5.29 11.28
CA GLN A 689 32.20 -4.34 10.89
C GLN A 689 33.38 -5.01 10.17
N GLN A 690 33.76 -6.21 10.60
CA GLN A 690 34.82 -6.99 9.93
C GLN A 690 34.40 -7.39 8.51
N LEU A 691 33.17 -7.91 8.35
CA LEU A 691 32.60 -8.26 7.04
C LEU A 691 32.47 -7.03 6.13
N HIS A 692 31.98 -5.91 6.66
CA HIS A 692 31.89 -4.64 5.93
C HIS A 692 33.26 -4.16 5.45
N SER A 693 34.26 -4.18 6.34
CA SER A 693 35.64 -3.79 6.01
C SER A 693 36.25 -4.69 4.94
N TYR A 694 35.98 -6.00 5.00
CA TYR A 694 36.44 -6.97 4.00
C TYR A 694 35.83 -6.68 2.63
N LEU A 695 34.51 -6.41 2.56
CA LEU A 695 33.80 -6.08 1.32
C LEU A 695 34.35 -4.81 0.65
N ILE A 696 34.69 -3.79 1.44
CA ILE A 696 35.31 -2.55 0.95
C ILE A 696 36.73 -2.80 0.43
N LYS A 697 37.54 -3.59 1.15
CA LYS A 697 38.97 -3.79 0.83
C LYS A 697 39.21 -4.79 -0.31
N GLY A 698 38.34 -5.79 -0.48
CA GLY A 698 38.73 -7.05 -1.12
C GLY A 698 38.06 -7.44 -2.45
N MET A 699 36.78 -7.13 -2.69
CA MET A 699 36.03 -7.84 -3.75
C MET A 699 35.40 -6.98 -4.85
N HIS A 700 35.00 -5.75 -4.59
CA HIS A 700 34.33 -4.94 -5.60
C HIS A 700 34.84 -3.51 -5.62
N ARG A 701 35.14 -2.98 -6.82
CA ARG A 701 35.38 -1.54 -7.01
C ARG A 701 34.17 -0.69 -6.62
N THR A 702 32.97 -1.30 -6.57
CA THR A 702 31.68 -0.72 -6.19
C THR A 702 30.83 -1.77 -5.44
N LEU A 703 30.41 -1.51 -4.21
CA LEU A 703 29.59 -2.41 -3.41
C LEU A 703 28.23 -2.71 -4.10
N PRO A 704 27.87 -3.98 -4.36
CA PRO A 704 26.56 -4.33 -4.90
C PRO A 704 25.42 -3.86 -3.99
N VAL A 705 24.35 -3.30 -4.57
CA VAL A 705 23.19 -2.74 -3.82
C VAL A 705 22.59 -3.75 -2.84
N ILE A 706 22.51 -5.03 -3.22
CA ILE A 706 22.00 -6.10 -2.35
C ILE A 706 22.84 -6.31 -1.07
N LEU A 707 24.17 -6.22 -1.17
CA LEU A 707 25.06 -6.29 0.00
C LEU A 707 25.01 -4.99 0.81
N GLY A 708 24.83 -3.85 0.13
CA GLY A 708 24.55 -2.56 0.77
C GLY A 708 23.29 -2.62 1.64
N ASN A 709 22.18 -3.12 1.10
CA ASN A 709 20.92 -3.28 1.83
C ASN A 709 21.07 -4.25 3.01
N ALA A 710 21.77 -5.38 2.81
CA ALA A 710 22.04 -6.32 3.90
C ALA A 710 22.87 -5.71 5.04
N LEU A 711 23.85 -4.86 4.72
CA LEU A 711 24.63 -4.12 5.70
C LEU A 711 23.80 -3.06 6.44
N VAL A 712 22.90 -2.35 5.75
CA VAL A 712 21.94 -1.42 6.37
C VAL A 712 21.06 -2.16 7.39
N VAL A 713 20.51 -3.32 7.01
CA VAL A 713 19.73 -4.18 7.94
C VAL A 713 20.58 -4.65 9.12
N MET A 714 21.82 -5.07 8.87
CA MET A 714 22.73 -5.53 9.92
C MET A 714 23.02 -4.44 10.95
N TYR A 715 23.45 -3.26 10.51
CA TYR A 715 23.74 -2.14 11.41
C TYR A 715 22.49 -1.64 12.14
N SER A 716 21.35 -1.57 11.44
CA SER A 716 20.05 -1.22 12.03
C SER A 716 19.67 -2.16 13.18
N ARG A 717 19.76 -3.48 12.97
CA ARG A 717 19.44 -4.48 14.02
C ARG A 717 20.42 -4.52 15.19
N CYS A 718 21.64 -4.02 14.98
CA CYS A 718 22.63 -3.82 16.04
C CYS A 718 22.46 -2.47 16.77
N GLY A 719 21.40 -1.70 16.49
CA GLY A 719 21.12 -0.39 17.09
C GLY A 719 22.01 0.74 16.57
N ASN A 720 22.85 0.51 15.55
CA ASN A 720 23.72 1.53 14.96
C ASN A 720 23.09 2.13 13.69
N VAL A 721 21.96 2.80 13.88
CA VAL A 721 21.14 3.38 12.80
C VAL A 721 21.89 4.47 12.05
N GLN A 722 22.74 5.26 12.72
CA GLN A 722 23.52 6.30 12.07
C GLN A 722 24.48 5.73 11.02
N THR A 723 25.20 4.65 11.34
CA THR A 723 26.08 3.98 10.37
C THR A 723 25.28 3.37 9.23
N ALA A 724 24.08 2.85 9.51
CA ALA A 724 23.17 2.35 8.49
C ALA A 724 22.74 3.47 7.52
N PHE A 725 22.41 4.65 8.05
CA PHE A 725 22.05 5.83 7.25
C PHE A 725 23.22 6.38 6.42
N ASP A 726 24.42 6.48 7.03
CA ASP A 726 25.63 6.91 6.33
C ASP A 726 25.98 5.99 5.16
N LEU A 727 25.78 4.67 5.34
CA LEU A 727 25.96 3.69 4.28
C LEU A 727 24.89 3.87 3.19
N PHE A 728 23.62 3.98 3.59
CA PHE A 728 22.51 4.23 2.68
C PHE A 728 22.78 5.47 1.81
N ASP A 729 23.16 6.60 2.40
CA ASP A 729 23.42 7.85 1.68
C ASP A 729 24.54 7.69 0.65
N ARG A 730 25.61 6.96 1.00
CA ARG A 730 26.76 6.69 0.13
C ARG A 730 26.53 5.66 -0.97
N LEU A 731 25.40 4.94 -0.98
CA LEU A 731 25.09 3.99 -2.07
C LEU A 731 24.92 4.75 -3.41
N PRO A 732 25.67 4.38 -4.47
CA PRO A 732 25.67 5.09 -5.75
C PRO A 732 24.35 4.94 -6.52
N GLU A 733 23.69 3.80 -6.35
CA GLU A 733 22.37 3.52 -6.88
C GLU A 733 21.46 3.09 -5.73
N LYS A 734 20.27 3.68 -5.67
CA LYS A 734 19.22 3.36 -4.69
C LYS A 734 17.99 2.93 -5.45
N ASP A 735 17.54 1.70 -5.22
CA ASP A 735 16.26 1.20 -5.73
C ASP A 735 15.17 1.30 -4.65
N ILE A 736 13.93 0.91 -5.00
CA ILE A 736 12.81 0.91 -4.07
C ILE A 736 13.09 0.08 -2.80
N VAL A 737 13.82 -1.04 -2.94
CA VAL A 737 14.19 -1.92 -1.83
C VAL A 737 15.15 -1.21 -0.87
N THR A 738 16.09 -0.44 -1.41
CA THR A 738 17.06 0.36 -0.64
C THR A 738 16.35 1.40 0.22
N TRP A 739 15.39 2.14 -0.36
CA TRP A 739 14.55 3.08 0.39
C TRP A 739 13.69 2.39 1.44
N ASN A 740 12.99 1.31 1.08
CA ASN A 740 12.17 0.55 2.01
C ASN A 740 12.98 0.01 3.19
N THR A 741 14.21 -0.46 2.93
CA THR A 741 15.12 -0.97 3.96
C THR A 741 15.45 0.11 4.98
N MET A 742 15.82 1.31 4.53
CA MET A 742 16.17 2.40 5.43
C MET A 742 14.96 3.00 6.16
N VAL A 743 13.81 3.14 5.49
CA VAL A 743 12.55 3.56 6.14
C VAL A 743 12.18 2.57 7.24
N THR A 744 12.22 1.28 6.96
CA THR A 744 11.94 0.23 7.95
C THR A 744 12.95 0.24 9.08
N ALA A 745 14.24 0.47 8.78
CA ALA A 745 15.29 0.58 9.79
C ALA A 745 15.05 1.73 10.77
N PHE A 746 14.63 2.90 10.29
CA PHE A 746 14.28 4.02 11.17
C PHE A 746 13.08 3.69 12.07
N VAL A 747 12.00 3.17 11.50
CA VAL A 747 10.78 2.82 12.25
C VAL A 747 11.01 1.70 13.27
N GLN A 748 11.88 0.72 12.97
CA GLN A 748 12.23 -0.36 13.90
C GLN A 748 13.12 0.09 15.08
N ASN A 749 13.75 1.25 14.99
CA ASN A 749 14.61 1.80 16.03
C ASN A 749 14.00 3.08 16.65
N ASP A 750 12.67 3.20 16.62
CA ASP A 750 11.91 4.31 17.23
C ASP A 750 12.18 5.72 16.65
N PHE A 751 12.79 5.80 15.47
CA PHE A 751 12.98 7.04 14.70
C PHE A 751 11.82 7.24 13.70
N ASP A 752 10.58 7.18 14.20
CA ASP A 752 9.36 7.18 13.37
C ASP A 752 9.24 8.44 12.50
N LEU A 753 9.58 9.61 13.04
CA LEU A 753 9.47 10.89 12.32
C LEU A 753 10.51 10.99 11.19
N GLU A 754 11.75 10.58 11.45
CA GLU A 754 12.82 10.49 10.45
C GLU A 754 12.45 9.48 9.35
N GLY A 755 11.85 8.34 9.72
CA GLY A 755 11.32 7.36 8.77
C GLY A 755 10.25 7.96 7.85
N LEU A 756 9.30 8.73 8.41
CA LEU A 756 8.26 9.43 7.65
C LEU A 756 8.84 10.52 6.73
N LEU A 757 9.84 11.28 7.20
CA LEU A 757 10.57 12.25 6.38
C LEU A 757 11.33 11.58 5.25
N LEU A 758 11.90 10.40 5.50
CA LEU A 758 12.60 9.64 4.46
C LEU A 758 11.66 9.15 3.37
N VAL A 759 10.41 8.80 3.71
CA VAL A 759 9.37 8.47 2.70
C VAL A 759 9.04 9.69 1.83
N TYR A 760 9.08 10.91 2.40
CA TYR A 760 8.93 12.13 1.62
C TYR A 760 10.10 12.32 0.62
N GLU A 761 11.35 12.15 1.06
CA GLU A 761 12.52 12.23 0.17
C GLU A 761 12.55 11.10 -0.90
N MET A 762 12.08 9.90 -0.54
CA MET A 762 11.88 8.79 -1.48
C MET A 762 10.89 9.19 -2.60
N GLN A 763 9.75 9.77 -2.24
CA GLN A 763 8.73 10.24 -3.20
C GLN A 763 9.24 11.38 -4.07
N LYS A 764 9.98 12.33 -3.49
CA LYS A 764 10.63 13.43 -4.21
C LYS A 764 11.68 12.94 -5.20
N SER A 765 12.34 11.83 -4.88
CA SER A 765 13.30 11.14 -5.77
C SER A 765 12.61 10.32 -6.89
N GLY A 766 11.27 10.36 -6.97
CA GLY A 766 10.50 9.72 -8.04
C GLY A 766 10.04 8.29 -7.76
N PHE A 767 10.29 7.75 -6.56
CA PHE A 767 9.86 6.41 -6.18
C PHE A 767 8.45 6.41 -5.58
N ALA A 768 7.56 5.56 -6.09
CA ALA A 768 6.23 5.38 -5.52
C ALA A 768 6.29 4.45 -4.29
N ALA A 769 5.49 4.76 -3.26
CA ALA A 769 5.37 3.92 -2.08
C ALA A 769 4.65 2.61 -2.44
N ASP A 770 5.26 1.49 -2.12
CA ASP A 770 4.69 0.15 -2.32
C ASP A 770 4.09 -0.39 -1.00
N SER A 771 3.69 -1.66 -0.99
CA SER A 771 3.12 -2.29 0.20
C SER A 771 4.10 -2.30 1.38
N VAL A 772 5.40 -2.46 1.14
CA VAL A 772 6.43 -2.52 2.19
C VAL A 772 6.69 -1.12 2.75
N THR A 773 6.73 -0.09 1.89
CA THR A 773 6.79 1.30 2.37
C THR A 773 5.59 1.62 3.26
N LEU A 774 4.38 1.21 2.86
CA LEU A 774 3.16 1.54 3.57
C LEU A 774 2.97 0.75 4.86
N THR A 775 3.51 -0.47 4.98
CA THR A 775 3.58 -1.15 6.29
C THR A 775 4.45 -0.36 7.27
N ALA A 776 5.62 0.13 6.84
CA ALA A 776 6.49 0.93 7.71
C ALA A 776 5.85 2.28 8.08
N VAL A 777 5.20 2.97 7.14
CA VAL A 777 4.46 4.22 7.42
C VAL A 777 3.29 3.99 8.38
N LEU A 778 2.55 2.88 8.22
CA LEU A 778 1.44 2.55 9.12
C LEU A 778 1.95 2.21 10.52
N SER A 779 3.07 1.49 10.64
CA SER A 779 3.75 1.26 11.92
C SER A 779 4.19 2.58 12.56
N ALA A 780 4.84 3.48 11.80
CA ALA A 780 5.25 4.79 12.30
C ALA A 780 4.06 5.65 12.77
N ALA A 781 2.96 5.64 12.02
CA ALA A 781 1.72 6.30 12.41
C ALA A 781 1.07 5.66 13.64
N SER A 782 1.21 4.34 13.80
CA SER A 782 0.73 3.60 14.96
C SER A 782 1.52 3.96 16.22
N ASN A 783 2.86 3.96 16.12
CA ASN A 783 3.79 4.30 17.21
C ASN A 783 3.61 5.74 17.69
N THR A 784 3.44 6.68 16.76
CA THR A 784 3.20 8.10 17.07
C THR A 784 1.74 8.42 17.44
N GLY A 785 0.81 7.48 17.24
CA GLY A 785 -0.63 7.70 17.41
C GLY A 785 -1.23 8.72 16.42
N ASP A 786 -0.54 9.02 15.31
CA ASP A 786 -0.98 10.03 14.33
C ASP A 786 -2.07 9.47 13.41
N LEU A 787 -3.32 9.75 13.80
CA LEU A 787 -4.51 9.39 13.04
C LEU A 787 -4.54 9.99 11.62
N GLN A 788 -3.94 11.16 11.39
CA GLN A 788 -3.99 11.81 10.08
C GLN A 788 -3.07 11.12 9.10
N ILE A 789 -1.83 10.82 9.50
CA ILE A 789 -0.90 10.03 8.67
C ILE A 789 -1.51 8.67 8.37
N GLY A 790 -2.04 8.00 9.40
CA GLY A 790 -2.72 6.71 9.22
C GLY A 790 -3.89 6.74 8.22
N LYS A 791 -4.74 7.77 8.27
CA LYS A 791 -5.83 7.96 7.28
C LYS A 791 -5.32 8.28 5.88
N GLN A 792 -4.25 9.07 5.77
CA GLN A 792 -3.65 9.41 4.49
C GLN A 792 -3.07 8.15 3.84
N SER A 793 -2.37 7.32 4.61
CA SER A 793 -1.80 6.04 4.17
C SER A 793 -2.90 5.06 3.76
N HIS A 794 -3.95 4.90 4.58
CA HIS A 794 -5.11 4.07 4.21
C HIS A 794 -5.80 4.58 2.93
N GLY A 795 -5.96 5.90 2.78
CA GLY A 795 -6.49 6.49 1.55
C GLY A 795 -5.56 6.30 0.33
N TYR A 796 -4.24 6.27 0.55
CA TYR A 796 -3.25 6.00 -0.49
C TYR A 796 -3.36 4.56 -1.00
N LEU A 797 -3.48 3.59 -0.09
CA LEU A 797 -3.70 2.17 -0.41
C LEU A 797 -4.91 1.98 -1.31
N ILE A 798 -6.06 2.54 -0.91
CA ILE A 798 -7.32 2.44 -1.67
C ILE A 798 -7.19 3.11 -3.05
N ARG A 799 -6.55 4.28 -3.12
CA ARG A 799 -6.44 5.06 -4.37
C ARG A 799 -5.59 4.37 -5.42
N HIS A 800 -4.52 3.69 -5.00
CA HIS A 800 -3.57 3.04 -5.89
C HIS A 800 -3.85 1.54 -6.06
N GLY A 801 -4.87 1.01 -5.39
CA GLY A 801 -5.22 -0.42 -5.46
C GLY A 801 -4.08 -1.32 -4.95
N ILE A 802 -3.36 -0.85 -3.93
CA ILE A 802 -2.25 -1.60 -3.33
C ILE A 802 -2.85 -2.59 -2.34
N GLU A 803 -2.80 -3.86 -2.70
CA GLU A 803 -3.14 -4.99 -1.85
C GLU A 803 -1.84 -5.66 -1.39
N GLY A 804 -1.74 -5.98 -0.10
CA GLY A 804 -0.60 -6.69 0.49
C GLY A 804 -1.09 -7.69 1.53
N GLU A 805 -0.47 -8.86 1.58
CA GLU A 805 -0.78 -9.88 2.58
C GLU A 805 -0.40 -9.37 3.98
N GLY A 806 -1.35 -9.40 4.93
CA GLY A 806 -1.14 -8.97 6.31
C GLY A 806 -1.26 -7.46 6.56
N LEU A 807 -1.52 -6.64 5.53
CA LEU A 807 -1.65 -5.19 5.65
C LEU A 807 -2.83 -4.76 6.54
N GLU A 808 -3.84 -5.63 6.65
CA GLU A 808 -5.00 -5.45 7.50
C GLU A 808 -4.61 -5.31 8.98
N SER A 809 -3.63 -6.09 9.43
CA SER A 809 -3.14 -6.06 10.81
C SER A 809 -2.51 -4.71 11.17
N TYR A 810 -1.72 -4.12 10.25
CA TYR A 810 -1.13 -2.79 10.43
C TYR A 810 -2.18 -1.68 10.45
N LEU A 811 -3.25 -1.79 9.64
CA LEU A 811 -4.36 -0.84 9.68
C LEU A 811 -5.16 -0.93 10.97
N ILE A 812 -5.39 -2.15 11.48
CA ILE A 812 -6.06 -2.39 12.76
C ILE A 812 -5.22 -1.82 13.91
N ASP A 813 -3.93 -2.14 13.97
CA ASP A 813 -3.01 -1.62 14.99
C ASP A 813 -2.97 -0.09 14.98
N MET A 814 -2.77 0.51 13.79
CA MET A 814 -2.73 1.96 13.64
C MET A 814 -4.03 2.62 14.11
N TYR A 815 -5.20 2.14 13.69
CA TYR A 815 -6.47 2.74 14.14
C TYR A 815 -6.74 2.52 15.62
N ALA A 816 -6.31 1.38 16.17
CA ALA A 816 -6.45 1.10 17.60
C ALA A 816 -5.58 2.04 18.43
N LYS A 817 -4.27 2.13 18.16
CA LYS A 817 -3.34 3.01 18.88
C LYS A 817 -3.61 4.49 18.68
N SER A 818 -4.21 4.86 17.54
CA SER A 818 -4.70 6.23 17.29
C SER A 818 -6.03 6.57 18.00
N GLY A 819 -6.52 5.72 18.92
CA GLY A 819 -7.75 5.95 19.70
C GLY A 819 -9.05 5.75 18.92
N ARG A 820 -9.02 5.09 17.76
CA ARG A 820 -10.19 4.86 16.87
C ARG A 820 -10.48 3.37 16.68
N VAL A 821 -10.58 2.63 17.78
CA VAL A 821 -10.86 1.18 17.79
C VAL A 821 -12.14 0.77 17.04
N GLU A 822 -13.14 1.65 16.92
CA GLU A 822 -14.32 1.40 16.07
C GLU A 822 -13.97 1.29 14.59
N MET A 823 -13.00 2.09 14.11
CA MET A 823 -12.51 2.00 12.73
C MET A 823 -11.69 0.73 12.54
N ALA A 824 -10.86 0.37 13.53
CA ALA A 824 -10.13 -0.91 13.54
C ALA A 824 -11.10 -2.10 13.41
N GLN A 825 -12.19 -2.09 14.18
CA GLN A 825 -13.25 -3.11 14.08
C GLN A 825 -13.93 -3.13 12.71
N ARG A 826 -14.17 -1.97 12.08
CA ARG A 826 -14.74 -1.92 10.70
C ARG A 826 -13.78 -2.50 9.67
N VAL A 827 -12.49 -2.22 9.79
CA VAL A 827 -11.45 -2.83 8.94
C VAL A 827 -11.49 -4.33 9.15
N PHE A 828 -11.42 -4.80 10.39
CA PHE A 828 -11.53 -6.22 10.74
C PHE A 828 -12.79 -6.88 10.15
N ASP A 829 -13.96 -6.25 10.25
CA ASP A 829 -15.25 -6.77 9.76
C ASP A 829 -15.45 -6.70 8.25
N SER A 830 -14.76 -5.79 7.55
CA SER A 830 -14.91 -5.62 6.10
C SER A 830 -14.43 -6.82 5.30
N PHE A 831 -13.57 -7.67 5.88
CA PHE A 831 -12.92 -8.80 5.21
C PHE A 831 -13.59 -10.16 5.48
N LYS A 832 -14.90 -10.21 5.79
CA LYS A 832 -15.67 -11.44 6.11
C LYS A 832 -15.60 -12.61 5.08
N ASN A 833 -14.98 -12.42 3.91
CA ASN A 833 -14.83 -13.44 2.86
C ASN A 833 -13.38 -13.91 2.63
N ALA A 834 -12.39 -13.37 3.36
CA ALA A 834 -11.00 -13.85 3.37
C ALA A 834 -10.74 -14.63 4.67
N LYS A 835 -9.95 -15.70 4.62
CA LYS A 835 -9.45 -16.34 5.84
C LYS A 835 -8.58 -15.31 6.57
N ARG A 836 -9.10 -14.72 7.65
CA ARG A 836 -8.29 -13.91 8.58
C ARG A 836 -7.19 -14.80 9.13
N ASP A 837 -5.96 -14.35 9.06
CA ASP A 837 -4.81 -15.02 9.68
C ASP A 837 -4.72 -14.70 11.17
N GLU A 838 -3.89 -15.44 11.90
CA GLU A 838 -3.68 -15.28 13.35
C GLU A 838 -3.22 -13.86 13.71
N VAL A 839 -2.40 -13.23 12.87
CA VAL A 839 -1.88 -11.88 13.06
C VAL A 839 -3.00 -10.84 13.09
N THR A 840 -3.99 -10.96 12.20
CA THR A 840 -5.15 -10.06 12.16
C THR A 840 -6.02 -10.18 13.42
N TRP A 841 -6.19 -11.40 13.95
CA TRP A 841 -6.91 -11.61 15.22
C TRP A 841 -6.14 -11.01 16.40
N ASN A 842 -4.82 -11.25 16.47
CA ASN A 842 -3.97 -10.71 17.52
C ASN A 842 -3.97 -9.18 17.55
N ALA A 843 -3.91 -8.52 16.39
CA ALA A 843 -4.00 -7.06 16.29
C ALA A 843 -5.32 -6.51 16.87
N MET A 844 -6.45 -7.19 16.64
CA MET A 844 -7.75 -6.75 17.17
C MET A 844 -7.88 -7.00 18.68
N ILE A 845 -7.35 -8.12 19.18
CA ILE A 845 -7.29 -8.43 20.63
C ILE A 845 -6.44 -7.38 21.34
N ALA A 846 -5.23 -7.12 20.84
CA ALA A 846 -4.34 -6.08 21.38
C ALA A 846 -5.01 -4.70 21.32
N GLY A 847 -5.65 -4.36 20.20
CA GLY A 847 -6.33 -3.08 20.02
C GLY A 847 -7.46 -2.84 21.02
N TYR A 848 -8.28 -3.85 21.33
CA TYR A 848 -9.31 -3.74 22.38
C TYR A 848 -8.74 -3.65 23.78
N THR A 849 -7.67 -4.40 24.05
CA THR A 849 -6.98 -4.41 25.34
C THR A 849 -6.38 -3.04 25.64
N GLN A 850 -5.63 -2.46 24.70
CA GLN A 850 -5.02 -1.13 24.81
C GLN A 850 -6.05 0.00 24.84
N SER A 851 -7.22 -0.19 24.21
CA SER A 851 -8.33 0.79 24.24
C SER A 851 -9.20 0.72 25.50
N GLY A 852 -8.80 -0.03 26.53
CA GLY A 852 -9.55 -0.16 27.78
C GLY A 852 -10.89 -0.90 27.64
N GLN A 853 -11.02 -1.80 26.66
CA GLN A 853 -12.24 -2.60 26.41
C GLN A 853 -11.97 -4.12 26.59
N PRO A 854 -11.59 -4.57 27.79
CA PRO A 854 -11.15 -5.94 28.05
C PRO A 854 -12.20 -7.01 27.73
N GLU A 855 -13.47 -6.72 28.00
CA GLU A 855 -14.58 -7.64 27.70
C GLU A 855 -14.66 -7.98 26.20
N LYS A 856 -14.45 -6.98 25.33
CA LYS A 856 -14.46 -7.19 23.88
C LYS A 856 -13.23 -7.95 23.41
N ALA A 857 -12.06 -7.73 24.02
CA ALA A 857 -10.85 -8.50 23.73
C ALA A 857 -11.07 -10.00 24.00
N LEU A 858 -11.67 -10.34 25.14
CA LEU A 858 -12.01 -11.73 25.49
C LEU A 858 -13.06 -12.34 24.55
N LEU A 859 -14.05 -11.55 24.09
CA LEU A 859 -15.02 -12.01 23.09
C LEU A 859 -14.37 -12.30 21.73
N VAL A 860 -13.43 -11.45 21.28
CA VAL A 860 -12.69 -11.67 20.04
C VAL A 860 -11.78 -12.90 20.15
N PHE A 861 -11.11 -13.10 21.29
CA PHE A 861 -10.33 -14.32 21.56
C PHE A 861 -11.18 -15.58 21.51
N ARG A 862 -12.37 -15.56 22.12
CA ARG A 862 -13.32 -16.67 22.03
C ARG A 862 -13.77 -16.95 20.58
N ALA A 863 -14.04 -15.89 19.81
CA ALA A 863 -14.42 -16.05 18.40
C ALA A 863 -13.29 -16.63 17.54
N MET A 864 -12.02 -16.36 17.88
CA MET A 864 -10.85 -16.99 17.24
C MET A 864 -10.83 -18.50 17.50
N LEU A 865 -11.08 -18.93 18.75
CA LEU A 865 -11.17 -20.35 19.12
C LEU A 865 -12.34 -21.06 18.41
N GLU A 866 -13.50 -20.40 18.36
CA GLU A 866 -14.69 -20.92 17.66
C GLU A 866 -14.48 -21.04 16.14
N ALA A 867 -13.55 -20.27 15.57
CA ALA A 867 -13.13 -20.36 14.17
C ALA A 867 -12.12 -21.49 13.90
N GLY A 868 -11.70 -22.23 14.93
CA GLY A 868 -10.77 -23.37 14.81
C GLY A 868 -9.31 -22.96 14.58
N LEU A 869 -8.93 -21.73 14.94
CA LEU A 869 -7.53 -21.28 14.93
C LEU A 869 -6.88 -21.57 16.28
N GLU A 870 -5.66 -22.12 16.26
CA GLU A 870 -4.90 -22.38 17.47
C GLU A 870 -4.23 -21.08 17.96
N PRO A 871 -4.43 -20.67 19.23
CA PRO A 871 -3.72 -19.53 19.81
C PRO A 871 -2.21 -19.76 19.83
N THR A 872 -1.45 -18.73 19.46
CA THR A 872 0.01 -18.72 19.56
C THR A 872 0.47 -18.02 20.84
N SER A 873 1.78 -18.07 21.13
CA SER A 873 2.37 -17.31 22.25
C SER A 873 2.04 -15.81 22.19
N VAL A 874 2.00 -15.23 20.98
CA VAL A 874 1.62 -13.83 20.76
C VAL A 874 0.15 -13.59 21.11
N THR A 875 -0.74 -14.52 20.74
CA THR A 875 -2.16 -14.43 21.10
C THR A 875 -2.35 -14.41 22.62
N ILE A 876 -1.69 -15.34 23.32
CA ILE A 876 -1.78 -15.45 24.78
C ILE A 876 -1.22 -14.18 25.45
N ALA A 877 -0.04 -13.72 25.03
CA ALA A 877 0.55 -12.49 25.56
C ALA A 877 -0.33 -11.24 25.31
N SER A 878 -1.09 -11.21 24.21
CA SER A 878 -1.96 -10.08 23.86
C SER A 878 -3.28 -10.06 24.64
N VAL A 879 -3.82 -11.23 25.04
CA VAL A 879 -5.11 -11.33 25.75
C VAL A 879 -4.96 -11.27 27.27
N LEU A 880 -3.82 -11.68 27.82
CA LEU A 880 -3.58 -11.69 29.27
C LEU A 880 -3.78 -10.31 29.93
N PRO A 881 -3.30 -9.17 29.38
CA PRO A 881 -3.54 -7.86 29.99
C PRO A 881 -5.03 -7.45 29.98
N ALA A 882 -5.87 -8.06 29.15
CA ALA A 882 -7.32 -7.84 29.21
C ALA A 882 -7.98 -8.52 30.42
N CYS A 883 -7.27 -9.41 31.11
CA CYS A 883 -7.77 -10.09 32.30
C CYS A 883 -7.62 -9.25 33.57
N ASP A 884 -6.72 -8.26 33.59
CA ASP A 884 -6.44 -7.39 34.74
C ASP A 884 -7.72 -6.73 35.29
N PRO A 885 -8.61 -6.14 34.45
CA PRO A 885 -9.78 -5.41 34.95
C PRO A 885 -11.01 -6.29 35.21
N VAL A 886 -11.01 -7.54 34.74
CA VAL A 886 -12.18 -8.46 34.75
C VAL A 886 -12.09 -9.49 35.90
N GLY A 887 -11.01 -9.44 36.68
CA GLY A 887 -10.75 -10.33 37.81
C GLY A 887 -10.08 -11.64 37.40
N GLY A 888 -9.17 -12.13 38.24
CA GLY A 888 -8.21 -13.19 37.92
C GLY A 888 -8.74 -14.58 37.50
N CYS A 889 -10.06 -14.80 37.45
CA CYS A 889 -10.64 -16.07 36.99
C CYS A 889 -10.37 -16.34 35.50
N ALA A 890 -10.51 -15.33 34.63
CA ALA A 890 -10.23 -15.48 33.20
C ALA A 890 -8.73 -15.71 32.94
N GLY A 891 -7.86 -14.96 33.65
CA GLY A 891 -6.41 -15.12 33.58
C GLY A 891 -5.94 -16.52 33.98
N LYS A 892 -6.50 -17.10 35.07
CA LYS A 892 -6.21 -18.48 35.48
C LYS A 892 -6.61 -19.52 34.43
N GLN A 893 -7.74 -19.34 33.74
CA GLN A 893 -8.16 -20.24 32.66
C GLN A 893 -7.23 -20.18 31.45
N ILE A 894 -6.82 -18.97 31.06
CA ILE A 894 -5.87 -18.75 29.94
C ILE A 894 -4.48 -19.28 30.30
N HIS A 895 -4.04 -19.15 31.55
CA HIS A 895 -2.80 -19.74 32.02
C HIS A 895 -2.84 -21.28 31.95
N CYS A 896 -3.91 -21.92 32.42
CA CYS A 896 -4.08 -23.37 32.27
C CYS A 896 -4.09 -23.81 30.79
N PHE A 897 -4.67 -23.00 29.90
CA PHE A 897 -4.61 -23.24 28.45
C PHE A 897 -3.16 -23.18 27.96
N ALA A 898 -2.40 -22.15 28.32
CA ALA A 898 -1.00 -22.00 27.91
C ALA A 898 -0.14 -23.20 28.33
N VAL A 899 -0.28 -23.67 29.58
CA VAL A 899 0.43 -24.85 30.11
C VAL A 899 0.07 -26.12 29.33
N ARG A 900 -1.21 -26.35 29.04
CA ARG A 900 -1.67 -27.54 28.29
C ARG A 900 -1.13 -27.61 26.86
N HIS A 901 -0.77 -26.45 26.29
CA HIS A 901 -0.22 -26.32 24.94
C HIS A 901 1.29 -26.00 24.94
N CYS A 902 1.97 -26.09 26.09
CA CYS A 902 3.40 -25.79 26.27
C CYS A 902 3.81 -24.36 25.82
N LEU A 903 2.86 -23.43 25.76
CA LEU A 903 3.10 -22.03 25.36
C LEU A 903 3.69 -21.19 26.50
N ASP A 904 3.58 -21.67 27.74
CA ASP A 904 4.09 -21.07 28.96
C ASP A 904 5.63 -21.03 29.03
N THR A 905 6.30 -21.87 28.24
CA THR A 905 7.77 -21.86 28.09
C THR A 905 8.30 -20.61 27.38
N ASN A 906 7.42 -19.86 26.69
CA ASN A 906 7.80 -18.66 25.97
C ASN A 906 7.95 -17.45 26.93
N VAL A 907 9.08 -16.74 26.83
CA VAL A 907 9.42 -15.60 27.70
C VAL A 907 8.35 -14.48 27.68
N PHE A 908 7.71 -14.23 26.53
CA PHE A 908 6.67 -13.21 26.41
C PHE A 908 5.38 -13.61 27.14
N VAL A 909 5.01 -14.90 27.07
CA VAL A 909 3.84 -15.42 27.80
C VAL A 909 4.10 -15.39 29.30
N GLY A 910 5.28 -15.85 29.75
CA GLY A 910 5.67 -15.79 31.15
C GLY A 910 5.68 -14.36 31.71
N THR A 911 6.22 -13.40 30.95
CA THR A 911 6.23 -11.98 31.34
C THR A 911 4.82 -11.40 31.44
N ALA A 912 3.93 -11.71 30.49
CA ALA A 912 2.53 -11.26 30.53
C ALA A 912 1.74 -11.90 31.69
N LEU A 913 2.05 -13.15 32.07
CA LEU A 913 1.47 -13.81 33.24
C LEU A 913 1.90 -13.14 34.54
N ILE A 914 3.18 -12.77 34.67
CA ILE A 914 3.70 -12.02 35.83
C ILE A 914 2.96 -10.70 35.98
N ASP A 915 2.82 -9.92 34.90
CA ASP A 915 2.10 -8.63 34.91
C ASP A 915 0.63 -8.82 35.32
N MET A 916 -0.06 -9.79 34.72
CA MET A 916 -1.47 -10.08 35.01
C MET A 916 -1.69 -10.51 36.46
N TYR A 917 -0.89 -11.45 36.99
CA TYR A 917 -1.02 -11.88 38.38
C TYR A 917 -0.66 -10.79 39.37
N SER A 918 0.38 -9.98 39.07
CA SER A 918 0.75 -8.83 39.89
C SER A 918 -0.41 -7.84 39.99
N LYS A 919 -1.04 -7.46 38.87
CA LYS A 919 -2.17 -6.52 38.87
C LYS A 919 -3.46 -7.11 39.45
N CYS A 920 -3.63 -8.43 39.41
CA CYS A 920 -4.74 -9.12 40.06
C CYS A 920 -4.59 -9.24 41.59
N GLY A 921 -3.49 -8.76 42.17
CA GLY A 921 -3.21 -8.87 43.60
C GLY A 921 -2.63 -10.21 44.06
N GLU A 922 -2.25 -11.08 43.13
CA GLU A 922 -1.79 -12.45 43.39
C GLU A 922 -0.27 -12.54 43.21
N ILE A 923 0.47 -11.68 43.91
CA ILE A 923 1.93 -11.50 43.74
C ILE A 923 2.73 -12.79 43.95
N THR A 924 2.31 -13.66 44.87
CA THR A 924 2.96 -14.96 45.11
C THR A 924 2.88 -15.88 43.90
N ILE A 925 1.78 -15.82 43.13
CA ILE A 925 1.67 -16.59 41.88
C ILE A 925 2.58 -16.00 40.81
N ALA A 926 2.69 -14.67 40.73
CA ALA A 926 3.63 -14.00 39.84
C ALA A 926 5.09 -14.40 40.13
N GLU A 927 5.49 -14.44 41.40
CA GLU A 927 6.83 -14.92 41.82
C GLU A 927 7.07 -16.38 41.43
N ASN A 928 6.08 -17.26 41.59
CA ASN A 928 6.18 -18.66 41.19
C ASN A 928 6.36 -18.82 39.67
N VAL A 929 5.63 -18.03 38.87
CA VAL A 929 5.78 -18.01 37.41
C VAL A 929 7.18 -17.52 37.06
N PHE A 930 7.64 -16.42 37.66
CA PHE A 930 8.99 -15.89 37.46
C PHE A 930 10.09 -16.93 37.78
N ALA A 931 9.97 -17.62 38.91
CA ALA A 931 10.93 -18.65 39.32
C ALA A 931 10.97 -19.83 38.34
N GLY A 932 9.82 -20.23 37.77
CA GLY A 932 9.70 -21.34 36.82
C GLY A 932 10.22 -21.08 35.41
N MET A 933 10.51 -19.82 35.03
CA MET A 933 10.98 -19.48 33.68
C MET A 933 12.44 -19.91 33.43
N THR A 934 12.68 -20.67 32.35
CA THR A 934 14.00 -21.16 31.93
C THR A 934 14.90 -20.10 31.28
N GLY A 935 14.30 -19.04 30.73
CA GLY A 935 14.99 -17.87 30.20
C GLY A 935 14.30 -16.59 30.66
N LYS A 936 15.09 -15.61 31.13
CA LYS A 936 14.60 -14.32 31.65
C LYS A 936 15.26 -13.18 30.89
N SER A 937 14.48 -12.14 30.59
CA SER A 937 14.95 -10.94 29.90
C SER A 937 14.96 -9.74 30.85
N THR A 938 15.61 -8.64 30.46
CA THR A 938 15.51 -7.34 31.16
C THR A 938 14.06 -6.93 31.41
N VAL A 939 13.16 -7.17 30.45
CA VAL A 939 11.72 -6.87 30.58
C VAL A 939 11.08 -7.74 31.66
N THR A 940 11.39 -9.05 31.70
CA THR A 940 10.86 -9.99 32.69
C THR A 940 11.23 -9.57 34.12
N TYR A 941 12.49 -9.18 34.34
CA TYR A 941 12.95 -8.62 35.61
C TYR A 941 12.23 -7.31 35.96
N THR A 942 12.15 -6.39 35.00
CA THR A 942 11.49 -5.09 35.19
C THR A 942 10.01 -5.24 35.57
N THR A 943 9.28 -6.14 34.93
CA THR A 943 7.87 -6.42 35.25
C THR A 943 7.71 -6.96 36.67
N MET A 944 8.56 -7.91 37.08
CA MET A 944 8.51 -8.46 38.44
C MET A 944 8.91 -7.42 39.51
N ILE A 945 9.95 -6.61 39.25
CA ILE A 945 10.36 -5.49 40.13
C ILE A 945 9.21 -4.49 40.30
N SER A 946 8.54 -4.12 39.19
CA SER A 946 7.38 -3.23 39.22
C SER A 946 6.22 -3.84 40.01
N GLY A 947 5.96 -5.13 39.84
CA GLY A 947 4.93 -5.86 40.59
C GLY A 947 5.22 -5.85 42.10
N LEU A 948 6.42 -6.23 42.51
CA LEU A 948 6.84 -6.19 43.92
C LEU A 948 6.72 -4.78 44.51
N GLY A 949 7.13 -3.76 43.76
CA GLY A 949 7.01 -2.36 44.17
C GLY A 949 5.56 -1.92 44.41
N GLN A 950 4.64 -2.23 43.50
CA GLN A 950 3.22 -1.89 43.64
C GLN A 950 2.55 -2.56 44.84
N HIS A 951 3.08 -3.72 45.27
CA HIS A 951 2.63 -4.45 46.46
C HIS A 951 3.39 -4.09 47.75
N GLY A 952 4.28 -3.08 47.70
CA GLY A 952 5.02 -2.60 48.87
C GLY A 952 6.23 -3.45 49.26
N PHE A 953 6.65 -4.42 48.44
CA PHE A 953 7.81 -5.28 48.67
C PHE A 953 9.11 -4.70 48.08
N GLY A 954 9.46 -3.46 48.43
CA GLY A 954 10.61 -2.73 47.88
C GLY A 954 11.97 -3.40 48.14
N GLU A 955 12.17 -4.03 49.30
CA GLU A 955 13.40 -4.77 49.60
C GLU A 955 13.60 -5.97 48.67
N ASN A 956 12.52 -6.73 48.40
CA ASN A 956 12.55 -7.83 47.44
C ASN A 956 12.82 -7.31 46.02
N ALA A 957 12.25 -6.16 45.65
CA ALA A 957 12.50 -5.51 44.36
C ALA A 957 13.98 -5.11 44.20
N LEU A 958 14.62 -4.60 45.25
CA LEU A 958 16.06 -4.30 45.27
C LEU A 958 16.93 -5.55 45.17
N ALA A 959 16.59 -6.61 45.91
CA ALA A 959 17.29 -7.89 45.82
C ALA A 959 17.22 -8.46 44.38
N LEU A 960 16.04 -8.35 43.75
CA LEU A 960 15.82 -8.81 42.39
C LEU A 960 16.60 -7.98 41.34
N PHE A 961 16.69 -6.67 41.53
CA PHE A 961 17.53 -5.79 40.71
C PHE A 961 19.02 -6.17 40.80
N ASN A 962 19.53 -6.47 42.00
CA ASN A 962 20.91 -6.91 42.17
C ASN A 962 21.17 -8.29 41.54
N SER A 963 20.19 -9.21 41.61
CA SER A 963 20.26 -10.50 40.92
C SER A 963 20.36 -10.33 39.40
N MET A 964 19.58 -9.41 38.83
CA MET A 964 19.65 -9.08 37.40
C MET A 964 21.05 -8.62 36.97
N LEU A 965 21.71 -7.77 37.78
CA LEU A 965 23.08 -7.34 37.54
C LEU A 965 24.09 -8.49 37.60
N ALA A 966 23.92 -9.42 38.56
CA ALA A 966 24.79 -10.58 38.72
C ALA A 966 24.71 -11.56 37.54
N GLU A 967 23.55 -11.65 36.87
CA GLU A 967 23.35 -12.43 35.64
C GLU A 967 23.92 -11.74 34.39
N GLY A 968 24.52 -10.56 34.53
CA GLY A 968 25.12 -9.81 33.42
C GLY A 968 24.09 -9.09 32.52
N LEU A 969 22.83 -9.01 32.95
CA LEU A 969 21.81 -8.26 32.24
C LEU A 969 21.97 -6.75 32.53
N LYS A 970 21.95 -5.94 31.47
CA LYS A 970 22.06 -4.48 31.59
C LYS A 970 20.68 -3.88 31.88
N PRO A 971 20.51 -3.14 32.99
CA PRO A 971 19.29 -2.38 33.25
C PRO A 971 19.13 -1.26 32.23
N ASP A 972 17.88 -0.95 31.90
CA ASP A 972 17.51 0.20 31.08
C ASP A 972 16.84 1.30 31.93
N ALA A 973 16.49 2.41 31.29
CA ALA A 973 15.82 3.52 31.96
C ALA A 973 14.47 3.12 32.59
N VAL A 974 13.76 2.12 32.03
CA VAL A 974 12.48 1.65 32.58
C VAL A 974 12.73 0.80 33.83
N THR A 975 13.75 -0.06 33.83
CA THR A 975 14.18 -0.83 35.02
C THR A 975 14.50 0.10 36.18
N PHE A 976 15.26 1.16 35.94
CA PHE A 976 15.59 2.17 36.96
C PHE A 976 14.34 2.88 37.48
N LEU A 977 13.42 3.27 36.59
CA LEU A 977 12.15 3.86 36.99
C LEU A 977 11.33 2.91 37.88
N SER A 978 11.23 1.63 37.52
CA SER A 978 10.49 0.61 38.28
C SER A 978 11.08 0.38 39.67
N VAL A 979 12.41 0.26 39.80
CA VAL A 979 13.05 0.02 41.10
C VAL A 979 13.01 1.27 42.00
N ILE A 980 13.19 2.47 41.44
CA ILE A 980 13.05 3.73 42.20
C ILE A 980 11.60 3.92 42.66
N SER A 981 10.62 3.56 41.82
CA SER A 981 9.21 3.57 42.20
C SER A 981 8.90 2.56 43.30
N ALA A 982 9.51 1.37 43.28
CA ALA A 982 9.40 0.39 44.36
C ALA A 982 9.96 0.95 45.68
N CYS A 983 11.11 1.62 45.64
CA CYS A 983 11.64 2.35 46.80
C CYS A 983 10.68 3.44 47.32
N ASN A 984 10.00 4.15 46.42
CA ASN A 984 9.00 5.15 46.75
C ASN A 984 7.77 4.55 47.48
N TYR A 985 7.25 3.42 46.99
CA TYR A 985 6.12 2.76 47.64
C TYR A 985 6.47 2.16 49.01
N SER A 986 7.72 1.75 49.23
CA SER A 986 8.19 1.15 50.49
C SER A 986 8.91 2.11 51.43
N GLY A 987 9.07 3.39 51.06
CA GLY A 987 9.75 4.39 51.90
C GLY A 987 11.27 4.21 52.02
N LEU A 988 11.92 3.53 51.07
CA LEU A 988 13.36 3.28 51.02
C LEU A 988 14.10 4.46 50.35
N VAL A 989 14.15 5.58 51.07
CA VAL A 989 14.56 6.88 50.50
C VAL A 989 16.02 6.91 50.08
N ASP A 990 16.92 6.42 50.93
CA ASP A 990 18.35 6.54 50.70
C ASP A 990 18.82 5.57 49.59
N GLU A 991 18.23 4.37 49.53
CA GLU A 991 18.44 3.40 48.45
C GLU A 991 17.93 3.93 47.11
N GLY A 992 16.73 4.53 47.09
CA GLY A 992 16.16 5.13 45.88
C GLY A 992 17.00 6.28 45.34
N LEU A 993 17.55 7.13 46.21
CA LEU A 993 18.48 8.20 45.83
C LEU A 993 19.83 7.66 45.34
N ALA A 994 20.34 6.58 45.94
CA ALA A 994 21.57 5.93 45.48
C ALA A 994 21.41 5.33 44.08
N LEU A 995 20.29 4.66 43.82
CA LEU A 995 19.95 4.13 42.50
C LEU A 995 19.86 5.22 41.44
N TYR A 996 19.17 6.32 41.74
CA TYR A 996 19.06 7.47 40.84
C TYR A 996 20.44 8.05 40.46
N ARG A 997 21.37 8.19 41.41
CA ARG A 997 22.73 8.66 41.15
C ARG A 997 23.57 7.66 40.35
N SER A 998 23.27 6.37 40.45
CA SER A 998 24.03 5.33 39.75
C SER A 998 23.72 5.26 38.25
N MET A 999 22.62 5.87 37.78
CA MET A 999 22.19 5.83 36.36
C MET A 999 23.28 6.27 35.38
N ASP A 1000 24.04 7.31 35.72
CA ASP A 1000 25.13 7.84 34.88
C ASP A 1000 26.24 6.81 34.66
N ALA A 1001 26.51 5.95 35.65
CA ALA A 1001 27.52 4.90 35.54
C ALA A 1001 27.13 3.79 34.54
N PHE A 1002 25.83 3.68 34.24
CA PHE A 1002 25.30 2.80 33.20
C PHE A 1002 25.12 3.51 31.85
N GLY A 1003 25.51 4.79 31.74
CA GLY A 1003 25.35 5.60 30.53
C GLY A 1003 23.89 6.00 30.24
N LEU A 1004 23.05 6.08 31.27
CA LEU A 1004 21.63 6.42 31.17
C LEU A 1004 21.37 7.83 31.68
N SER A 1005 20.70 8.67 30.89
CA SER A 1005 20.24 9.99 31.34
C SER A 1005 18.91 9.89 32.08
N ALA A 1006 18.79 10.54 33.24
CA ALA A 1006 17.53 10.64 33.96
C ALA A 1006 16.44 11.36 33.13
N THR A 1007 15.23 10.79 33.10
CA THR A 1007 14.09 11.39 32.40
C THR A 1007 13.18 12.17 33.37
N PRO A 1008 12.24 13.00 32.87
CA PRO A 1008 11.27 13.69 33.73
C PRO A 1008 10.49 12.77 34.67
N GLN A 1009 10.24 11.52 34.27
CA GLN A 1009 9.58 10.52 35.11
C GLN A 1009 10.47 10.08 36.28
N HIS A 1010 11.78 9.94 36.07
CA HIS A 1010 12.73 9.65 37.15
C HIS A 1010 12.77 10.79 38.15
N HIS A 1011 12.84 12.03 37.67
CA HIS A 1011 12.76 13.23 38.53
C HIS A 1011 11.46 13.27 39.34
N CYS A 1012 10.34 12.89 38.72
CA CYS A 1012 9.05 12.81 39.41
C CYS A 1012 9.04 11.77 40.52
N CYS A 1013 9.56 10.57 40.27
CA CYS A 1013 9.63 9.54 41.30
C CYS A 1013 10.54 9.94 42.47
N VAL A 1014 11.66 10.62 42.22
CA VAL A 1014 12.56 11.11 43.27
C VAL A 1014 11.93 12.25 44.08
N ALA A 1015 11.25 13.19 43.40
CA ALA A 1015 10.53 14.26 44.08
C ALA A 1015 9.40 13.71 44.96
N ASP A 1016 8.63 12.74 44.45
CA ASP A 1016 7.55 12.08 45.21
C ASP A 1016 8.11 11.26 46.39
N LEU A 1017 9.23 10.54 46.20
CA LEU A 1017 9.96 9.81 47.24
C LEU A 1017 10.37 10.73 48.41
N LEU A 1018 11.01 11.86 48.12
CA LEU A 1018 11.41 12.86 49.12
C LEU A 1018 10.19 13.51 49.79
N ALA A 1019 9.17 13.85 49.01
CA ALA A 1019 7.96 14.51 49.49
C ALA A 1019 7.18 13.61 50.46
N LYS A 1020 6.98 12.32 50.13
CA LYS A 1020 6.31 11.34 51.00
C LYS A 1020 7.09 11.04 52.27
N ALA A 1021 8.41 11.11 52.21
CA ALA A 1021 9.30 10.86 53.35
C ALA A 1021 9.37 11.99 54.39
N GLY A 1022 8.65 13.10 54.21
CA GLY A 1022 8.80 14.24 55.13
C GLY A 1022 9.85 15.27 54.72
N ARG A 1023 10.67 14.97 53.71
CA ARG A 1023 11.83 15.79 53.29
C ARG A 1023 11.43 16.83 52.25
N VAL A 1024 10.38 17.60 52.54
CA VAL A 1024 9.70 18.48 51.58
C VAL A 1024 10.57 19.67 51.15
N GLU A 1025 11.41 20.19 52.03
CA GLU A 1025 12.36 21.26 51.71
C GLU A 1025 13.45 20.77 50.74
N GLU A 1026 13.98 19.57 50.97
CA GLU A 1026 14.95 18.95 50.07
C GLU A 1026 14.32 18.56 48.72
N ALA A 1027 13.05 18.14 48.72
CA ALA A 1027 12.29 17.93 47.49
C ALA A 1027 12.13 19.23 46.69
N TYR A 1028 11.85 20.36 47.36
CA TYR A 1028 11.77 21.67 46.72
C TYR A 1028 13.13 22.10 46.13
N GLU A 1029 14.22 21.99 46.89
CA GLU A 1029 15.58 22.30 46.41
C GLU A 1029 16.04 21.38 45.26
N PHE A 1030 15.62 20.11 45.29
CA PHE A 1030 15.86 19.18 44.18
C PHE A 1030 15.16 19.67 42.90
N ILE A 1031 13.89 20.04 42.99
CA ILE A 1031 13.10 20.52 41.84
C ILE A 1031 13.66 21.84 41.29
N GLU A 1032 14.06 22.78 42.16
CA GLU A 1032 14.68 24.03 41.71
C GLU A 1032 16.00 23.80 40.94
N ARG A 1033 16.81 22.84 41.37
CA ARG A 1033 18.06 22.48 40.68
C ARG A 1033 17.83 21.91 39.27
N LEU A 1034 16.66 21.33 39.00
CA LEU A 1034 16.30 20.82 37.67
C LEU A 1034 15.97 21.93 36.66
N GLY A 1035 15.73 23.17 37.11
CA GLY A 1035 15.43 24.29 36.20
C GLY A 1035 14.19 24.03 35.33
N GLU A 1036 14.33 24.14 34.00
CA GLU A 1036 13.21 23.89 33.07
C GLU A 1036 12.78 22.41 33.02
N GLU A 1037 13.69 21.45 33.29
CA GLU A 1037 13.38 20.01 33.31
C GLU A 1037 12.47 19.62 34.49
N GLY A 1038 12.42 20.46 35.53
CA GLY A 1038 11.53 20.32 36.69
C GLY A 1038 10.12 20.89 36.51
N ASN A 1039 9.81 21.57 35.40
CA ASN A 1039 8.50 22.21 35.16
C ASN A 1039 7.38 21.23 34.74
N PHE A 1040 7.41 19.99 35.25
CA PHE A 1040 6.39 18.99 34.97
C PHE A 1040 5.31 19.00 36.05
N VAL A 1041 4.03 19.11 35.65
CA VAL A 1041 2.90 19.34 36.58
C VAL A 1041 2.77 18.26 37.67
N ALA A 1042 3.10 17.00 37.34
CA ALA A 1042 3.03 15.90 38.31
C ALA A 1042 4.02 16.04 39.47
N ILE A 1043 5.20 16.61 39.23
CA ILE A 1043 6.27 16.80 40.22
C ILE A 1043 5.82 17.81 41.29
N TRP A 1044 5.36 18.98 40.84
CA TRP A 1044 4.84 20.03 41.70
C TRP A 1044 3.52 19.63 42.37
N GLY A 1045 2.69 18.82 41.70
CA GLY A 1045 1.48 18.25 42.25
C GLY A 1045 1.73 17.30 43.43
N ALA A 1046 2.71 16.39 43.31
CA ALA A 1046 3.13 15.52 44.41
C ALA A 1046 3.66 16.31 45.62
N LEU A 1047 4.49 17.33 45.36
CA LEU A 1047 5.01 18.22 46.41
C LEU A 1047 3.89 18.97 47.14
N LEU A 1048 2.88 19.48 46.41
CA LEU A 1048 1.74 20.18 47.00
C LEU A 1048 0.93 19.31 47.97
N VAL A 1049 0.73 18.03 47.63
CA VAL A 1049 0.06 17.05 48.51
C VAL A 1049 0.83 16.89 49.82
N SER A 1050 2.16 16.74 49.74
CA SER A 1050 3.01 16.54 50.93
C SER A 1050 3.18 17.80 51.76
N CYS A 1051 3.29 18.99 51.15
CA CYS A 1051 3.27 20.27 51.87
C CYS A 1051 2.02 20.41 52.74
N ARG A 1052 0.87 19.98 52.24
CA ARG A 1052 -0.40 19.98 52.98
C ARG A 1052 -0.41 18.95 54.10
N ALA A 1053 0.01 17.71 53.82
CA ALA A 1053 0.05 16.64 54.81
C ALA A 1053 0.95 16.99 56.01
N GLN A 1054 1.99 17.80 55.78
CA GLN A 1054 2.98 18.17 56.79
C GLN A 1054 2.83 19.60 57.33
N GLY A 1055 1.76 20.31 56.95
CA GLY A 1055 1.44 21.64 57.49
C GLY A 1055 2.36 22.79 57.06
N LYS A 1056 3.13 22.64 55.96
CA LYS A 1056 4.06 23.65 55.43
C LYS A 1056 3.34 24.67 54.54
N GLN A 1057 2.56 25.57 55.16
CA GLN A 1057 1.65 26.49 54.46
C GLN A 1057 2.34 27.48 53.49
N GLU A 1058 3.45 28.10 53.89
CA GLU A 1058 4.18 29.06 53.04
C GLU A 1058 4.73 28.41 51.77
N LEU A 1059 5.25 27.18 51.90
CA LEU A 1059 5.78 26.42 50.77
C LEU A 1059 4.65 25.93 49.84
N ALA A 1060 3.50 25.55 50.40
CA ALA A 1060 2.32 25.17 49.61
C ALA A 1060 1.83 26.33 48.73
N LYS A 1061 1.88 27.57 49.22
CA LYS A 1061 1.52 28.77 48.46
C LYS A 1061 2.47 29.01 47.29
N LEU A 1062 3.78 28.92 47.53
CA LEU A 1062 4.81 29.08 46.50
C LEU A 1062 4.68 28.03 45.38
N VAL A 1063 4.43 26.77 45.76
CA VAL A 1063 4.17 25.66 44.82
C VAL A 1063 2.90 25.89 44.00
N THR A 1064 1.85 26.45 44.63
CA THR A 1064 0.57 26.76 43.99
C THR A 1064 0.72 27.87 42.95
N GLU A 1065 1.46 28.94 43.25
CA GLU A 1065 1.76 30.02 42.30
C GLU A 1065 2.58 29.50 41.11
N LYS A 1066 3.58 28.65 41.36
CA LYS A 1066 4.39 28.03 40.31
C LYS A 1066 3.57 27.11 39.39
N LEU A 1067 2.65 26.30 39.93
CA LEU A 1067 1.74 25.46 39.16
C LEU A 1067 0.81 26.28 38.25
N LEU A 1068 0.30 27.41 38.73
CA LEU A 1068 -0.54 28.32 37.96
C LEU A 1068 0.23 28.98 36.80
N ASP A 1069 1.49 29.33 37.02
CA ASP A 1069 2.32 29.91 35.95
C ASP A 1069 2.71 28.86 34.90
N ILE A 1070 2.98 27.62 35.30
CA ILE A 1070 3.16 26.49 34.37
C ILE A 1070 1.88 26.24 33.56
N GLU A 1071 0.69 26.30 34.18
CA GLU A 1071 -0.59 26.17 33.48
C GLU A 1071 -0.81 27.29 32.45
N LYS A 1072 -0.51 28.55 32.79
CA LYS A 1072 -0.61 29.70 31.86
C LYS A 1072 0.36 29.58 30.68
N GLN A 1073 1.56 29.07 30.92
CA GLN A 1073 2.62 29.01 29.90
C GLN A 1073 2.49 27.79 28.98
N TYR A 1074 2.05 26.64 29.49
CA TYR A 1074 2.06 25.36 28.75
C TYR A 1074 0.68 24.68 28.58
N GLY A 1075 -0.39 25.19 29.21
CA GLY A 1075 -1.77 24.76 28.94
C GLY A 1075 -2.16 23.36 29.43
N HIS A 1076 -1.49 22.80 30.43
CA HIS A 1076 -1.74 21.44 30.95
C HIS A 1076 -2.80 21.41 32.08
N ALA A 1077 -3.83 20.57 31.94
CA ALA A 1077 -5.04 20.61 32.78
C ALA A 1077 -5.17 19.49 33.84
N GLY A 1078 -4.08 18.78 34.15
CA GLY A 1078 -4.12 17.50 34.89
C GLY A 1078 -4.40 17.60 36.41
N TYR A 1079 -4.04 18.70 37.07
CA TYR A 1079 -4.12 18.84 38.54
C TYR A 1079 -5.20 19.82 39.01
N ASN A 1080 -6.09 20.26 38.12
CA ASN A 1080 -7.08 21.30 38.39
C ASN A 1080 -8.09 20.89 39.50
N VAL A 1081 -8.27 19.58 39.75
CA VAL A 1081 -9.05 19.05 40.89
C VAL A 1081 -8.35 19.34 42.22
N LEU A 1082 -7.05 19.05 42.33
CA LEU A 1082 -6.28 19.25 43.54
C LEU A 1082 -6.05 20.74 43.80
N LEU A 1083 -5.73 21.51 42.76
CA LEU A 1083 -5.58 22.96 42.81
C LEU A 1083 -6.87 23.65 43.28
N SER A 1084 -8.04 23.19 42.81
CA SER A 1084 -9.33 23.69 43.31
C SER A 1084 -9.59 23.37 44.79
N GLN A 1085 -9.08 22.24 45.29
CA GLN A 1085 -9.23 21.85 46.69
C GLN A 1085 -8.31 22.68 47.61
N VAL A 1086 -7.11 23.04 47.15
CA VAL A 1086 -6.19 23.93 47.87
C VAL A 1086 -6.73 25.36 47.92
N LEU A 1087 -7.19 25.90 46.78
CA LEU A 1087 -7.85 27.22 46.73
C LEU A 1087 -9.08 27.27 47.65
N ALA A 1088 -9.85 26.17 47.74
CA ALA A 1088 -10.97 26.06 48.67
C ALA A 1088 -10.52 26.01 50.15
N ALA A 1089 -9.42 25.31 50.46
CA ALA A 1089 -8.87 25.21 51.82
C ALA A 1089 -8.30 26.55 52.31
N GLU A 1090 -7.80 27.41 51.43
CA GLU A 1090 -7.34 28.78 51.71
C GLU A 1090 -8.48 29.82 51.72
N SER A 1091 -9.74 29.38 51.70
CA SER A 1091 -10.94 30.23 51.63
C SER A 1091 -11.06 31.09 50.34
N ASN A 1092 -10.31 30.77 49.29
CA ASN A 1092 -10.39 31.40 47.97
C ASN A 1092 -11.40 30.68 47.05
N TRP A 1093 -12.66 30.69 47.49
CA TRP A 1093 -13.76 29.94 46.85
C TRP A 1093 -14.08 30.39 45.42
N SER A 1094 -13.87 31.66 45.10
CA SER A 1094 -14.12 32.23 43.76
C SER A 1094 -13.17 31.65 42.70
N SER A 1095 -11.88 31.52 43.04
CA SER A 1095 -10.87 30.97 42.14
C SER A 1095 -11.04 29.45 41.97
N ALA A 1096 -11.41 28.74 43.03
CA ALA A 1096 -11.73 27.30 42.98
C ALA A 1096 -12.94 27.00 42.08
N ASP A 1097 -14.01 27.79 42.18
CA ASP A 1097 -15.22 27.64 41.34
C ASP A 1097 -14.94 28.00 39.87
N SER A 1098 -14.17 29.06 39.61
CA SER A 1098 -13.73 29.42 38.26
C SER A 1098 -12.95 28.28 37.60
N LEU A 1099 -11.99 27.70 38.32
CA LEU A 1099 -11.18 26.58 37.83
C LEU A 1099 -12.04 25.33 37.54
N ARG A 1100 -13.03 25.04 38.40
CA ARG A 1100 -13.97 23.92 38.19
C ARG A 1100 -14.91 24.14 36.99
N LYS A 1101 -15.36 25.37 36.75
CA LYS A 1101 -16.15 25.74 35.57
C LYS A 1101 -15.34 25.63 34.29
N GLU A 1102 -14.08 26.06 34.33
CA GLU A 1102 -13.15 25.94 33.23
C GLU A 1102 -12.82 24.47 32.90
N MET A 1103 -12.60 23.63 33.92
CA MET A 1103 -12.47 22.19 33.72
C MET A 1103 -13.68 21.59 32.98
N LYS A 1104 -14.89 22.02 33.34
CA LYS A 1104 -16.14 21.56 32.71
C LYS A 1104 -16.29 22.08 31.28
N ALA A 1105 -15.90 23.33 31.02
CA ALA A 1105 -15.91 23.93 29.67
C ALA A 1105 -14.91 23.26 28.72
N ARG A 1106 -13.76 22.83 29.25
CA ARG A 1106 -12.71 22.09 28.52
C ARG A 1106 -13.02 20.59 28.35
N GLY A 1107 -14.15 20.10 28.87
CA GLY A 1107 -14.59 18.70 28.72
C GLY A 1107 -13.84 17.68 29.59
N LEU A 1108 -13.06 18.14 30.58
CA LEU A 1108 -12.27 17.28 31.47
C LEU A 1108 -13.19 16.58 32.47
N LYS A 1109 -13.06 15.25 32.60
CA LYS A 1109 -13.89 14.41 33.50
C LYS A 1109 -13.01 13.73 34.55
N LYS A 1110 -13.44 13.77 35.82
CA LYS A 1110 -12.88 12.90 36.89
C LYS A 1110 -13.33 11.46 36.60
N GLU A 1111 -12.39 10.55 36.34
CA GLU A 1111 -12.68 9.12 36.33
C GLU A 1111 -13.11 8.66 37.73
N ALA A 1112 -14.21 7.90 37.81
CA ALA A 1112 -14.69 7.38 39.08
C ALA A 1112 -13.87 6.13 39.43
N GLY A 1113 -13.34 6.06 40.66
CA GLY A 1113 -12.71 4.84 41.15
C GLY A 1113 -13.70 3.67 41.10
N SER A 1114 -13.23 2.51 40.68
CA SER A 1114 -14.03 1.29 40.66
C SER A 1114 -13.25 0.13 41.25
N SER A 1115 -13.92 -0.66 42.09
CA SER A 1115 -13.37 -1.85 42.72
C SER A 1115 -14.28 -3.05 42.46
N TRP A 1116 -13.72 -4.24 42.41
CA TRP A 1116 -14.47 -5.47 42.21
C TRP A 1116 -14.44 -6.28 43.50
N ILE A 1117 -15.61 -6.64 44.03
CA ILE A 1117 -15.71 -7.38 45.29
C ILE A 1117 -16.25 -8.78 44.98
N LYS A 1118 -15.60 -9.79 45.55
CA LYS A 1118 -16.03 -11.18 45.50
C LYS A 1118 -16.71 -11.53 46.82
N ILE A 1119 -18.03 -11.71 46.79
CA ILE A 1119 -18.81 -12.12 47.97
C ILE A 1119 -18.67 -13.64 48.11
N GLN A 1120 -18.19 -14.13 49.26
CA GLN A 1120 -18.15 -15.56 49.52
C GLN A 1120 -19.57 -16.14 49.49
N ASN A 1121 -19.76 -17.24 48.76
CA ASN A 1121 -21.01 -18.00 48.51
C ASN A 1121 -21.89 -17.58 47.31
N THR A 1122 -21.47 -16.66 46.44
CA THR A 1122 -22.10 -16.48 45.12
C THR A 1122 -21.07 -16.45 44.00
N ALA A 1123 -21.42 -17.06 42.85
CA ALA A 1123 -20.57 -17.08 41.65
C ALA A 1123 -20.53 -15.73 40.90
N SER A 1124 -21.17 -14.67 41.45
CA SER A 1124 -21.28 -13.35 40.85
C SER A 1124 -20.23 -12.39 41.40
N GLN A 1125 -19.42 -11.81 40.51
CA GLN A 1125 -18.55 -10.67 40.82
C GLN A 1125 -19.35 -9.37 40.68
N HIS A 1126 -19.24 -8.45 41.65
CA HIS A 1126 -19.96 -7.17 41.63
C HIS A 1126 -18.99 -6.01 41.39
N ARG A 1127 -19.32 -5.13 40.43
CA ARG A 1127 -18.56 -3.91 40.12
C ARG A 1127 -19.06 -2.74 40.96
N PHE A 1128 -18.22 -2.22 41.83
CA PHE A 1128 -18.48 -0.99 42.59
C PHE A 1128 -17.96 0.22 41.82
N ILE A 1129 -18.74 1.30 41.73
CA ILE A 1129 -18.33 2.58 41.11
C ILE A 1129 -18.78 3.70 42.04
N GLU A 1130 -17.84 4.55 42.47
CA GLU A 1130 -17.99 5.64 43.47
C GLU A 1130 -19.18 6.61 43.24
N LYS A 1131 -19.83 6.61 42.06
CA LYS A 1131 -20.84 7.61 41.66
C LYS A 1131 -22.20 7.10 41.16
N LYS A 1132 -22.51 5.80 41.22
CA LYS A 1132 -23.83 5.29 40.82
C LYS A 1132 -24.66 4.82 42.01
N GLN A 1133 -25.58 5.67 42.47
CA GLN A 1133 -26.61 5.38 43.50
C GLN A 1133 -27.73 4.41 43.03
N ASN A 1134 -27.63 3.79 41.85
CA ASN A 1134 -28.77 3.11 41.20
C ASN A 1134 -28.87 1.58 41.42
N TYR A 1135 -28.16 1.00 42.39
CA TYR A 1135 -28.37 -0.41 42.78
C TYR A 1135 -28.85 -0.45 44.22
N LEU A 1136 -29.98 -1.11 44.47
CA LEU A 1136 -30.55 -1.32 45.82
C LEU A 1136 -29.58 -2.01 46.79
N GLU A 1137 -28.49 -2.62 46.31
CA GLU A 1137 -27.45 -3.27 47.13
C GLU A 1137 -26.34 -2.29 47.59
N ASN A 1138 -26.23 -1.09 47.00
CA ASN A 1138 -25.17 -0.13 47.36
C ASN A 1138 -25.38 0.51 48.74
N GLU A 1139 -26.62 0.67 49.22
CA GLU A 1139 -26.87 1.21 50.57
C GLU A 1139 -26.34 0.27 51.67
N HIS A 1140 -26.41 -1.05 51.46
CA HIS A 1140 -25.93 -2.06 52.40
C HIS A 1140 -24.39 -2.15 52.43
N ILE A 1141 -23.71 -1.80 51.32
CA ILE A 1141 -22.25 -1.75 51.26
C ILE A 1141 -21.73 -0.43 51.84
N PHE A 1142 -22.42 0.69 51.59
CA PHE A 1142 -22.09 1.97 52.20
C PHE A 1142 -22.39 2.02 53.70
N SER A 1143 -23.36 1.23 54.22
CA SER A 1143 -23.55 1.09 55.67
C SER A 1143 -22.40 0.31 56.33
N ILE A 1144 -21.87 -0.72 55.67
CA ILE A 1144 -20.69 -1.48 56.12
C ILE A 1144 -19.43 -0.61 56.11
N LEU A 1145 -19.26 0.25 55.10
CA LEU A 1145 -18.12 1.16 54.99
C LEU A 1145 -18.17 2.38 55.93
N ASN A 1146 -19.36 2.78 56.40
CA ASN A 1146 -19.55 3.98 57.22
C ASN A 1146 -19.73 3.74 58.74
N GLY A 1147 -19.62 2.50 59.24
CA GLY A 1147 -19.63 2.28 60.68
C GLY A 1147 -19.70 0.82 61.12
N ASP A 1148 -18.54 0.26 61.49
CA ASP A 1148 -18.33 -0.23 62.85
C ASP A 1148 -16.82 -0.27 63.14
N THR A 1149 -16.43 0.47 64.17
CA THR A 1149 -15.05 0.57 64.66
C THR A 1149 -14.63 -0.75 65.30
N GLY A 1150 -13.79 -1.51 64.61
CA GLY A 1150 -13.15 -2.68 65.20
C GLY A 1150 -12.32 -3.48 64.19
N SER A 1151 -11.01 -3.22 64.15
CA SER A 1151 -9.99 -4.05 63.49
C SER A 1151 -10.10 -4.16 61.96
N MET A 1152 -9.48 -3.22 61.24
CA MET A 1152 -8.97 -3.48 59.89
C MET A 1152 -7.59 -2.83 59.73
N ASP A 1153 -6.55 -3.60 60.04
CA ASP A 1153 -5.24 -3.43 59.43
C ASP A 1153 -5.35 -3.81 57.94
N GLY A 1154 -4.78 -2.96 57.09
CA GLY A 1154 -4.36 -3.32 55.73
C GLY A 1154 -5.46 -3.43 54.68
N VAL A 1155 -5.85 -2.30 54.09
CA VAL A 1155 -6.28 -2.25 52.68
C VAL A 1155 -5.80 -0.92 52.08
N ILE A 1156 -4.80 -1.00 51.20
CA ILE A 1156 -4.39 0.07 50.25
C ILE A 1156 -5.11 -0.18 48.93
#